data_AF-A0A0M5ILR4-F1
#
_entry.id   AF-A0A0M5ILR4-F1
#
_cell.length_a   1.000
_cell.length_b   1.000
_cell.length_c   1.000
_cell.angle_alpha   90.00
_cell.angle_beta   90.00
_cell.angle_gamma   90.00
#
_symmetry.space_group_name_H-M   'P 1'
#
loop_
_entity.id
_entity.type
_entity.pdbx_description
1 polymer ?
#
loop_
_entity_poly.entity_id
_entity_poly.type
_entity_poly.pdbx_seq_one_letter_code
_entity_poly.pdbx_strand_id
1 'polypeptide(L)'
;MDNRKGGEVDLATLKLKLPERYLDDGKVGAFMGWDGIILLDPETDIVAMAAEYMKRVQQNYCCGKCTPGKKGTRVLQDTLARILAGHGEERDLEVIEELSTLLESCKCTLCMTSAVPVIDTVKHFRDDYLAYIRGERKPKLAASYKEKLTAPCMDKCPAHIDIPAYIEEIKEYRFDESLSAIRRNMPIPAVCGRVCPHPCEKACRRALVDEPISIMVLKRVAADHEWMHHKQPPMVPAPRKDKKVCVVGAGPAGVTCAYYLLLEGYQVTILDMLSEPGGTVAVGIPDYRMPRHLLRRDIEIITNLGGEIRFNTKLGRDVSLKELKEQYDAVFLGTGAFKSKPMGVEGEDEGYEGFSAGGINYLREVALGEPIKTPKRVIVVGGGNTAIDCVRVALREGAEESILVYRRTRHEMPAESYEVDDAEEENVQFEFLRNPTRLIAENGKIVGVEVVVMELGEPDESGRRRPAPKPGSEYVIPCDMVIPAIGQDPDLSYLGEEDFGIKQTRWNSIVTHGGTMMTDCEGVFAGGDCEYGAMTVVVAVGHGRRAARVMSRWLSEGKAFLDEEDAMEDILNQLGVFDDKEQVGILGGLHREHQPKVAGAERAHNYEEIELAMPESQAVREAERCLRCYRVAMVAIS
;
A
#
# COMPACT_ATOMS: atom_id res chain seq x y z
N MET A 1 1.74 -30.74 -1.76
CA MET A 1 2.40 -31.93 -1.16
C MET A 1 1.35 -32.76 -0.43
N ASP A 2 1.38 -34.10 -0.53
CA ASP A 2 0.48 -35.01 0.22
C ASP A 2 1.22 -35.59 1.44
N ASN A 3 0.90 -35.10 2.64
CA ASN A 3 1.54 -35.51 3.89
C ASN A 3 1.05 -36.87 4.42
N ARG A 4 0.00 -37.47 3.82
CA ARG A 4 -0.55 -38.77 4.24
C ARG A 4 0.37 -39.95 3.91
N LYS A 5 1.38 -39.73 3.06
CA LYS A 5 2.37 -40.74 2.66
C LYS A 5 3.63 -40.76 3.54
N GLY A 6 3.64 -40.05 4.68
CA GLY A 6 4.66 -40.20 5.73
C GLY A 6 5.93 -39.35 5.57
N GLY A 7 5.84 -38.17 4.95
CA GLY A 7 6.92 -37.18 4.94
C GLY A 7 6.64 -36.04 5.92
N GLU A 8 7.64 -35.63 6.72
CA GLU A 8 7.56 -34.35 7.42
C GLU A 8 7.47 -33.23 6.38
N VAL A 9 6.42 -32.40 6.50
CA VAL A 9 6.28 -31.21 5.66
C VAL A 9 7.34 -30.22 6.15
N ASP A 10 8.44 -30.09 5.41
CA ASP A 10 9.40 -29.02 5.65
C ASP A 10 8.78 -27.68 5.17
N LEU A 11 7.94 -27.11 6.02
CA LEU A 11 7.34 -25.79 5.82
C LEU A 11 8.41 -24.70 5.66
N ALA A 12 9.64 -24.94 6.12
CA ALA A 12 10.75 -23.99 5.97
C ALA A 12 11.31 -23.97 4.54
N THR A 13 11.33 -25.10 3.80
CA THR A 13 11.70 -25.11 2.37
C THR A 13 10.65 -24.48 1.47
N LEU A 14 9.38 -24.47 1.88
CA LEU A 14 8.28 -23.89 1.11
C LEU A 14 8.21 -22.36 1.18
N LYS A 15 8.94 -21.69 2.10
CA LYS A 15 8.78 -20.24 2.42
C LYS A 15 7.34 -19.81 2.75
N LEU A 16 6.40 -20.74 2.85
CA LEU A 16 4.97 -20.50 3.03
C LEU A 16 4.64 -20.71 4.51
N LYS A 17 4.39 -19.62 5.24
CA LYS A 17 3.94 -19.64 6.64
C LYS A 17 2.43 -19.50 6.70
N LEU A 18 1.69 -20.58 6.45
CA LEU A 18 0.26 -20.59 6.77
C LEU A 18 0.09 -20.56 8.30
N PRO A 19 -0.87 -19.79 8.84
CA PRO A 19 -1.12 -19.79 10.27
C PRO A 19 -1.69 -21.15 10.69
N GLU A 20 -1.32 -21.64 11.88
CA GLU A 20 -1.86 -22.90 12.41
C GLU A 20 -3.38 -22.84 12.62
N ARG A 21 -3.89 -21.64 12.93
CA ARG A 21 -5.30 -21.36 13.16
C ARG A 21 -5.77 -20.19 12.30
N TYR A 22 -7.01 -20.30 11.81
CA TYR A 22 -7.68 -19.21 11.12
C TYR A 22 -8.53 -18.44 12.13
N LEU A 23 -8.03 -17.30 12.60
CA LEU A 23 -8.68 -16.52 13.67
C LEU A 23 -9.08 -17.44 14.84
N ASP A 24 -10.29 -17.25 15.39
CA ASP A 24 -10.89 -18.12 16.39
C ASP A 24 -11.68 -19.31 15.79
N ASP A 25 -11.85 -19.34 14.46
CA ASP A 25 -12.73 -20.29 13.76
C ASP A 25 -12.25 -21.75 13.83
N GLY A 26 -10.94 -21.99 13.87
CA GLY A 26 -10.41 -23.34 13.98
C GLY A 26 -8.99 -23.51 13.43
N LYS A 27 -8.56 -24.77 13.28
CA LYS A 27 -7.27 -25.10 12.68
C LYS A 27 -7.35 -25.04 11.15
N VAL A 28 -6.30 -24.54 10.50
CA VAL A 28 -6.22 -24.57 9.04
C VAL A 28 -5.96 -26.02 8.61
N GLY A 29 -6.94 -26.63 7.93
CA GLY A 29 -6.83 -28.00 7.45
C GLY A 29 -6.16 -28.09 6.08
N ALA A 30 -6.51 -27.19 5.16
CA ALA A 30 -5.89 -27.11 3.84
C ALA A 30 -6.00 -25.70 3.24
N PHE A 31 -5.11 -25.39 2.29
CA PHE A 31 -5.14 -24.19 1.46
C PHE A 31 -5.15 -24.60 -0.02
N MET A 32 -6.03 -23.98 -0.80
CA MET A 32 -6.19 -24.21 -2.23
C MET A 32 -6.13 -22.87 -2.98
N GLY A 33 -5.24 -22.78 -3.98
CA GLY A 33 -5.03 -21.55 -4.74
C GLY A 33 -4.67 -21.82 -6.21
N TRP A 34 -4.34 -20.76 -6.93
CA TRP A 34 -3.99 -20.79 -8.36
C TRP A 34 -2.73 -21.61 -8.69
N ASP A 35 -1.91 -21.92 -7.69
CA ASP A 35 -0.66 -22.68 -7.81
C ASP A 35 -0.74 -24.06 -7.13
N GLY A 36 -1.96 -24.57 -6.92
CA GLY A 36 -2.17 -25.92 -6.40
C GLY A 36 -2.76 -25.96 -4.98
N ILE A 37 -2.43 -27.03 -4.26
CA ILE A 37 -3.01 -27.34 -2.94
C ILE A 37 -1.94 -27.70 -1.89
N ILE A 38 -2.18 -27.21 -0.67
CA ILE A 38 -1.42 -27.53 0.53
C ILE A 38 -2.37 -28.21 1.53
N LEU A 39 -2.05 -29.44 1.93
CA LEU A 39 -2.76 -30.17 2.97
C LEU A 39 -1.97 -30.12 4.28
N LEU A 40 -2.57 -29.58 5.34
CA LEU A 40 -1.97 -29.50 6.66
C LEU A 40 -2.55 -30.57 7.59
N ASP A 41 -3.87 -30.74 7.58
CA ASP A 41 -4.59 -31.78 8.34
C ASP A 41 -4.98 -32.95 7.42
N PRO A 42 -4.36 -34.15 7.60
CA PRO A 42 -4.67 -35.37 6.86
C PRO A 42 -6.15 -35.75 6.78
N GLU A 43 -6.96 -35.31 7.75
CA GLU A 43 -8.39 -35.63 7.86
C GLU A 43 -9.29 -34.75 6.99
N THR A 44 -8.72 -33.73 6.33
CA THR A 44 -9.45 -32.81 5.44
C THR A 44 -9.88 -33.54 4.17
N ASP A 45 -11.17 -33.45 3.83
CA ASP A 45 -11.69 -34.01 2.59
C ASP A 45 -11.38 -33.11 1.38
N ILE A 46 -10.36 -33.48 0.64
CA ILE A 46 -9.85 -32.70 -0.50
C ILE A 46 -10.82 -32.69 -1.69
N VAL A 47 -11.57 -33.77 -1.91
CA VAL A 47 -12.56 -33.83 -3.00
C VAL A 47 -13.72 -32.88 -2.71
N ALA A 48 -14.19 -32.87 -1.46
CA ALA A 48 -15.21 -31.92 -1.01
C ALA A 48 -14.72 -30.45 -1.10
N MET A 49 -13.46 -30.19 -0.71
CA MET A 49 -12.84 -28.87 -0.85
C MET A 49 -12.77 -28.43 -2.32
N ALA A 50 -12.35 -29.30 -3.24
CA ALA A 50 -12.28 -28.98 -4.67
C ALA A 50 -13.67 -28.67 -5.25
N ALA A 51 -14.70 -29.42 -4.83
CA ALA A 51 -16.08 -29.17 -5.24
C ALA A 51 -16.59 -27.80 -4.74
N GLU A 52 -16.33 -27.44 -3.48
CA GLU A 52 -16.70 -26.13 -2.94
C GLU A 52 -15.90 -25.00 -3.60
N TYR A 53 -14.59 -25.18 -3.83
CA TYR A 53 -13.75 -24.23 -4.56
C TYR A 53 -14.31 -23.90 -5.93
N MET A 54 -14.59 -24.90 -6.76
CA MET A 54 -15.13 -24.67 -8.10
C MET A 54 -16.54 -24.10 -8.08
N LYS A 55 -17.35 -24.45 -7.08
CA LYS A 55 -18.65 -23.81 -6.85
C LYS A 55 -18.49 -22.31 -6.59
N ARG A 56 -17.56 -21.89 -5.71
CA ARG A 56 -17.28 -20.47 -5.44
C ARG A 56 -16.74 -19.75 -6.67
N VAL A 57 -15.78 -20.35 -7.39
CA VAL A 57 -15.25 -19.81 -8.66
C VAL A 57 -16.39 -19.54 -9.65
N GLN A 58 -17.25 -20.52 -9.87
CA GLN A 58 -18.34 -20.42 -10.85
C GLN A 58 -19.46 -19.45 -10.42
N GLN A 59 -19.83 -19.45 -9.14
CA GLN A 59 -21.00 -18.69 -8.66
C GLN A 59 -20.66 -17.25 -8.29
N ASN A 60 -19.48 -16.99 -7.74
CA ASN A 60 -19.13 -15.69 -7.18
C ASN A 60 -18.23 -14.87 -8.12
N TYR A 61 -17.35 -15.52 -8.90
CA TYR A 61 -16.25 -14.82 -9.56
C TYR A 61 -16.22 -14.95 -11.09
N CYS A 62 -16.82 -15.98 -11.66
CA CYS A 62 -16.90 -16.15 -13.11
C CYS A 62 -17.84 -15.11 -13.74
N CYS A 63 -17.26 -14.13 -14.44
CA CYS A 63 -18.02 -13.06 -15.11
C CYS A 63 -18.89 -13.51 -16.29
N GLY A 64 -18.69 -14.73 -16.80
CA GLY A 64 -19.46 -15.29 -17.92
C GLY A 64 -19.20 -14.66 -19.31
N LYS A 65 -18.20 -13.78 -19.47
CA LYS A 65 -17.90 -13.08 -20.74
C LYS A 65 -17.32 -13.96 -21.85
N CYS A 66 -16.62 -15.06 -21.52
CA CYS A 66 -16.07 -15.99 -22.51
C CYS A 66 -16.69 -17.39 -22.38
N THR A 67 -16.91 -18.09 -23.50
CA THR A 67 -17.52 -19.42 -23.49
C THR A 67 -16.73 -20.46 -22.68
N PRO A 68 -15.39 -20.57 -22.83
CA PRO A 68 -14.60 -21.51 -22.03
C PRO A 68 -14.77 -21.26 -20.53
N GLY A 69 -14.74 -20.00 -20.08
CA GLY A 69 -14.99 -19.66 -18.68
C GLY A 69 -16.43 -19.98 -18.27
N LYS A 70 -17.42 -19.41 -18.96
CA LYS A 70 -18.85 -19.54 -18.62
C LYS A 70 -19.32 -20.99 -18.54
N LYS A 71 -18.90 -21.84 -19.49
CA LYS A 71 -19.35 -23.23 -19.60
C LYS A 71 -18.36 -24.20 -18.98
N GLY A 72 -17.05 -24.01 -19.19
CA GLY A 72 -16.03 -24.91 -18.66
C GLY A 72 -16.04 -24.96 -17.14
N THR A 73 -16.01 -23.81 -16.45
CA THR A 73 -16.05 -23.82 -14.97
C THR A 73 -17.38 -24.36 -14.43
N ARG A 74 -18.47 -24.22 -15.18
CA ARG A 74 -19.78 -24.77 -14.81
C ARG A 74 -19.82 -26.29 -14.92
N VAL A 75 -19.32 -26.85 -16.03
CA VAL A 75 -19.26 -28.31 -16.19
C VAL A 75 -18.31 -28.91 -15.14
N LEU A 76 -17.20 -28.24 -14.84
CA LEU A 76 -16.29 -28.68 -13.79
C LEU A 76 -16.96 -28.70 -12.40
N GLN A 77 -17.70 -27.63 -12.05
CA GLN A 77 -18.53 -27.58 -10.84
C GLN A 77 -19.54 -28.74 -10.79
N ASP A 78 -20.32 -28.94 -11.86
CA ASP A 78 -21.38 -29.95 -11.90
C ASP A 78 -20.79 -31.38 -11.85
N THR A 79 -19.62 -31.59 -12.45
CA THR A 79 -18.89 -32.87 -12.43
C THR A 79 -18.42 -33.21 -11.02
N LEU A 80 -17.76 -32.27 -10.32
CA LEU A 80 -17.32 -32.47 -8.94
C LEU A 80 -18.50 -32.69 -7.98
N ALA A 81 -19.60 -31.96 -8.16
CA ALA A 81 -20.81 -32.15 -7.37
C ALA A 81 -21.42 -33.55 -7.57
N ARG A 82 -21.40 -34.07 -8.80
CA ARG A 82 -21.90 -35.41 -9.12
C ARG A 82 -21.01 -36.51 -8.52
N ILE A 83 -19.68 -36.36 -8.58
CA ILE A 83 -18.74 -37.26 -7.90
C ILE A 83 -19.01 -37.27 -6.39
N LEU A 84 -19.12 -36.09 -5.77
CA LEU A 84 -19.36 -35.95 -4.32
C LEU A 84 -20.69 -36.60 -3.87
N ALA A 85 -21.70 -36.62 -4.74
CA ALA A 85 -22.98 -37.28 -4.50
C ALA A 85 -22.96 -38.81 -4.67
N GLY A 86 -21.83 -39.40 -5.07
CA GLY A 86 -21.73 -40.84 -5.37
C GLY A 86 -22.37 -41.24 -6.70
N HIS A 87 -22.53 -40.28 -7.61
CA HIS A 87 -23.09 -40.48 -8.95
C HIS A 87 -22.04 -40.24 -10.06
N GLY A 88 -20.76 -40.16 -9.67
CA GLY A 88 -19.64 -40.00 -10.59
C GLY A 88 -19.30 -41.30 -11.32
N GLU A 89 -18.57 -41.16 -12.44
CA GLU A 89 -18.01 -42.24 -13.25
C GLU A 89 -16.50 -42.00 -13.40
N GLU A 90 -15.69 -43.04 -13.66
CA GLU A 90 -14.24 -42.87 -13.83
C GLU A 90 -13.89 -41.90 -14.97
N ARG A 91 -14.71 -41.86 -16.02
CA ARG A 91 -14.59 -40.92 -17.14
C ARG A 91 -14.64 -39.46 -16.68
N ASP A 92 -15.27 -39.17 -15.55
CA ASP A 92 -15.34 -37.81 -15.03
C ASP A 92 -13.96 -37.24 -14.68
N LEU A 93 -13.02 -38.11 -14.31
CA LEU A 93 -11.63 -37.71 -14.05
C LEU A 93 -10.93 -37.28 -15.34
N GLU A 94 -11.20 -37.95 -16.46
CA GLU A 94 -10.72 -37.54 -17.78
C GLU A 94 -11.36 -36.22 -18.21
N VAL A 95 -12.67 -36.05 -17.98
CA VAL A 95 -13.39 -34.80 -18.26
C VAL A 95 -12.80 -33.62 -17.48
N ILE A 96 -12.42 -33.82 -16.21
CA ILE A 96 -11.75 -32.78 -15.42
C ILE A 96 -10.44 -32.34 -16.07
N GLU A 97 -9.63 -33.29 -16.55
CA GLU A 97 -8.35 -33.01 -17.24
C GLU A 97 -8.59 -32.28 -18.57
N GLU A 98 -9.51 -32.77 -19.41
CA GLU A 98 -9.86 -32.14 -20.69
C GLU A 98 -10.38 -30.70 -20.52
N LEU A 99 -11.22 -30.48 -19.51
CA LEU A 99 -11.76 -29.14 -19.20
C LEU A 99 -10.67 -28.17 -18.75
N SER A 100 -9.63 -28.65 -18.07
CA SER A 100 -8.52 -27.76 -17.73
C SER A 100 -7.80 -27.25 -18.97
N THR A 101 -7.50 -28.13 -19.94
CA THR A 101 -6.89 -27.69 -21.21
C THR A 101 -7.81 -26.72 -21.96
N LEU A 102 -9.13 -26.92 -21.91
CA LEU A 102 -10.08 -25.94 -22.46
C LEU A 102 -9.97 -24.58 -21.74
N LEU A 103 -9.85 -24.58 -20.40
CA LEU A 103 -9.79 -23.36 -19.60
C LEU A 103 -8.53 -22.55 -19.83
N GLU A 104 -7.44 -23.13 -20.33
CA GLU A 104 -6.23 -22.40 -20.79
C GLU A 104 -6.56 -21.39 -21.92
N SER A 105 -7.66 -21.59 -22.66
CA SER A 105 -8.12 -20.67 -23.71
C SER A 105 -9.00 -19.51 -23.19
N CYS A 106 -9.18 -19.38 -21.86
CA CYS A 106 -9.96 -18.31 -21.27
C CYS A 106 -9.35 -16.92 -21.49
N LYS A 107 -10.21 -15.91 -21.61
CA LYS A 107 -9.79 -14.50 -21.78
C LYS A 107 -9.19 -13.87 -20.51
N CYS A 108 -9.31 -14.50 -19.35
CA CYS A 108 -8.87 -13.95 -18.08
C CYS A 108 -8.13 -15.00 -17.24
N THR A 109 -7.22 -14.55 -16.39
CA THR A 109 -6.37 -15.43 -15.59
C THR A 109 -7.17 -16.27 -14.60
N LEU A 110 -8.25 -15.73 -14.03
CA LEU A 110 -9.08 -16.42 -13.04
C LEU A 110 -9.51 -17.82 -13.47
N CYS A 111 -10.17 -17.91 -14.62
CA CYS A 111 -10.69 -19.18 -15.11
C CYS A 111 -9.55 -20.12 -15.55
N MET A 112 -8.48 -19.57 -16.16
CA MET A 112 -7.29 -20.35 -16.53
C MET A 112 -6.68 -21.04 -15.31
N THR A 113 -6.45 -20.29 -14.23
CA THR A 113 -5.77 -20.82 -13.04
C THR A 113 -6.69 -21.58 -12.09
N SER A 114 -8.01 -21.43 -12.21
CA SER A 114 -8.96 -22.11 -11.31
C SER A 114 -8.96 -23.64 -11.44
N ALA A 115 -8.56 -24.18 -12.60
CA ALA A 115 -8.51 -25.63 -12.80
C ALA A 115 -7.25 -26.27 -12.22
N VAL A 116 -6.15 -25.50 -12.07
CA VAL A 116 -4.85 -25.98 -11.57
C VAL A 116 -4.97 -26.73 -10.24
N PRO A 117 -5.53 -26.14 -9.16
CA PRO A 117 -5.66 -26.85 -7.90
C PRO A 117 -6.55 -28.10 -8.01
N VAL A 118 -7.59 -28.04 -8.84
CA VAL A 118 -8.51 -29.18 -9.03
C VAL A 118 -7.78 -30.35 -9.68
N ILE A 119 -6.97 -30.11 -10.71
CA ILE A 119 -6.15 -31.15 -11.32
C ILE A 119 -5.17 -31.74 -10.30
N ASP A 120 -4.53 -30.89 -9.50
CA ASP A 120 -3.60 -31.37 -8.47
C ASP A 120 -4.31 -32.29 -7.47
N THR A 121 -5.56 -31.99 -7.12
CA THR A 121 -6.36 -32.92 -6.30
C THR A 121 -6.61 -34.25 -7.02
N VAL A 122 -6.94 -34.25 -8.32
CA VAL A 122 -7.15 -35.49 -9.08
C VAL A 122 -5.86 -36.30 -9.20
N LYS A 123 -4.72 -35.64 -9.42
CA LYS A 123 -3.40 -36.29 -9.56
C LYS A 123 -2.91 -36.89 -8.24
N HIS A 124 -3.00 -36.15 -7.15
CA HIS A 124 -2.39 -36.55 -5.88
C HIS A 124 -3.35 -37.30 -4.95
N PHE A 125 -4.67 -37.09 -5.11
CA PHE A 125 -5.72 -37.66 -4.26
C PHE A 125 -6.68 -38.56 -5.06
N ARG A 126 -6.22 -39.16 -6.17
CA ARG A 126 -7.04 -39.96 -7.09
C ARG A 126 -7.84 -41.06 -6.39
N ASP A 127 -7.26 -41.73 -5.39
CA ASP A 127 -7.93 -42.81 -4.67
C ASP A 127 -9.18 -42.31 -3.90
N ASP A 128 -9.15 -41.07 -3.40
CA ASP A 128 -10.30 -40.45 -2.74
C ASP A 128 -11.45 -40.23 -3.72
N TYR A 129 -11.14 -39.77 -4.94
CA TYR A 129 -12.11 -39.62 -6.02
C TYR A 129 -12.75 -40.97 -6.41
N LEU A 130 -11.93 -42.00 -6.56
CA LEU A 130 -12.41 -43.33 -6.91
C LEU A 130 -13.27 -43.95 -5.78
N ALA A 131 -12.95 -43.67 -4.51
CA ALA A 131 -13.76 -44.10 -3.37
C ALA A 131 -15.16 -43.44 -3.37
N TYR A 132 -15.28 -42.17 -3.78
CA TYR A 132 -16.57 -41.54 -4.02
C TYR A 132 -17.35 -42.19 -5.16
N ILE A 133 -16.68 -42.44 -6.30
CA ILE A 133 -17.29 -43.08 -7.48
C ILE A 133 -17.81 -44.49 -7.15
N ARG A 134 -17.08 -45.27 -6.34
CA ARG A 134 -17.51 -46.60 -5.88
C ARG A 134 -18.56 -46.58 -4.76
N GLY A 135 -18.91 -45.39 -4.23
CA GLY A 135 -19.83 -45.24 -3.11
C GLY A 135 -19.26 -45.70 -1.76
N GLU A 136 -17.94 -45.83 -1.65
CA GLU A 136 -17.22 -46.26 -0.45
C GLU A 136 -17.00 -45.10 0.54
N ARG A 137 -17.05 -43.86 0.06
CA ARG A 137 -16.83 -42.64 0.83
C ARG A 137 -18.06 -41.74 0.84
N LYS A 138 -18.27 -41.05 1.95
CA LYS A 138 -19.29 -39.99 2.08
C LYS A 138 -18.65 -38.63 2.30
N PRO A 139 -19.28 -37.53 1.85
CA PRO A 139 -18.79 -36.17 2.07
C PRO A 139 -18.57 -35.86 3.55
N LYS A 140 -17.31 -35.58 3.90
CA LYS A 140 -16.94 -34.99 5.19
C LYS A 140 -16.54 -33.53 4.95
N LEU A 141 -17.53 -32.64 4.98
CA LEU A 141 -17.28 -31.21 4.80
C LEU A 141 -16.41 -30.67 5.94
N ALA A 142 -15.52 -29.74 5.60
CA ALA A 142 -14.81 -28.95 6.59
C ALA A 142 -15.81 -28.15 7.46
N ALA A 143 -15.39 -27.73 8.65
CA ALA A 143 -16.22 -26.92 9.53
C ALA A 143 -16.66 -25.62 8.82
N SER A 144 -15.75 -25.02 8.05
CA SER A 144 -16.06 -23.96 7.09
C SER A 144 -14.99 -23.82 6.00
N TYR A 145 -15.36 -23.11 4.93
CA TYR A 145 -14.45 -22.71 3.85
C TYR A 145 -14.46 -21.19 3.75
N LYS A 146 -13.26 -20.59 3.67
CA LYS A 146 -13.07 -19.14 3.55
C LYS A 146 -12.36 -18.85 2.25
N GLU A 147 -12.96 -18.04 1.38
CA GLU A 147 -12.39 -17.68 0.08
C GLU A 147 -12.06 -16.19 -0.03
N LYS A 148 -11.05 -15.85 -0.85
CA LYS A 148 -10.78 -14.47 -1.27
C LYS A 148 -10.37 -14.42 -2.73
N LEU A 149 -10.96 -13.46 -3.45
CA LEU A 149 -10.52 -13.04 -4.77
C LEU A 149 -9.35 -12.06 -4.61
N THR A 150 -8.26 -12.29 -5.33
CA THR A 150 -7.07 -11.44 -5.31
C THR A 150 -6.48 -11.28 -6.71
N ALA A 151 -5.47 -10.44 -6.85
CA ALA A 151 -4.61 -10.35 -8.02
C ALA A 151 -3.22 -9.85 -7.56
N PRO A 152 -2.14 -10.13 -8.30
CA PRO A 152 -0.79 -9.67 -7.94
C PRO A 152 -0.71 -8.18 -7.58
N CYS A 153 -1.40 -7.34 -8.35
CA CYS A 153 -1.44 -5.90 -8.12
C CYS A 153 -2.29 -5.50 -6.89
N MET A 154 -3.36 -6.26 -6.56
CA MET A 154 -4.20 -6.03 -5.37
C MET A 154 -3.47 -6.40 -4.09
N ASP A 155 -2.79 -7.55 -4.11
CA ASP A 155 -1.96 -8.05 -3.01
C ASP A 155 -0.82 -7.07 -2.71
N LYS A 156 -0.09 -6.65 -3.74
CA LYS A 156 1.03 -5.73 -3.56
C LYS A 156 0.62 -4.30 -3.21
N CYS A 157 -0.66 -3.95 -3.37
CA CYS A 157 -1.16 -2.65 -2.96
C CYS A 157 -1.49 -2.67 -1.45
N PRO A 158 -0.85 -1.84 -0.61
CA PRO A 158 -1.12 -1.81 0.83
C PRO A 158 -2.57 -1.48 1.22
N ALA A 159 -3.32 -0.78 0.36
CA ALA A 159 -4.75 -0.51 0.56
C ALA A 159 -5.68 -1.62 0.04
N HIS A 160 -5.13 -2.65 -0.61
CA HIS A 160 -5.85 -3.77 -1.24
C HIS A 160 -6.99 -3.33 -2.20
N ILE A 161 -6.80 -2.20 -2.90
CA ILE A 161 -7.75 -1.71 -3.92
C ILE A 161 -7.93 -2.74 -5.03
N ASP A 162 -9.17 -2.89 -5.51
CA ASP A 162 -9.56 -3.79 -6.59
C ASP A 162 -9.14 -3.22 -7.96
N ILE A 163 -7.84 -3.34 -8.24
CA ILE A 163 -7.21 -2.76 -9.43
C ILE A 163 -7.78 -3.28 -10.74
N PRO A 164 -7.94 -4.59 -10.94
CA PRO A 164 -8.50 -5.07 -12.20
C PRO A 164 -9.94 -4.58 -12.42
N ALA A 165 -10.74 -4.38 -11.36
CA ALA A 165 -12.12 -3.88 -11.50
C ALA A 165 -12.15 -2.45 -12.03
N TYR A 166 -11.46 -1.50 -11.38
CA TYR A 166 -11.56 -0.11 -11.84
C TYR A 166 -10.91 0.09 -13.22
N ILE A 167 -9.90 -0.70 -13.56
CA ILE A 167 -9.32 -0.69 -14.92
C ILE A 167 -10.32 -1.26 -15.94
N GLU A 168 -11.06 -2.32 -15.58
CA GLU A 168 -12.14 -2.86 -16.43
C GLU A 168 -13.26 -1.82 -16.64
N GLU A 169 -13.60 -1.04 -15.61
CA GLU A 169 -14.56 0.06 -15.75
C GLU A 169 -14.04 1.19 -16.67
N ILE A 170 -12.75 1.57 -16.57
CA ILE A 170 -12.13 2.54 -17.50
C ILE A 170 -12.18 2.03 -18.94
N LYS A 171 -11.86 0.75 -19.17
CA LYS A 171 -11.92 0.12 -20.50
C LYS A 171 -13.30 0.23 -21.15
N GLU A 172 -14.36 0.22 -20.35
CA GLU A 172 -15.75 0.34 -20.81
C GLU A 172 -16.26 1.79 -20.80
N TYR A 173 -15.37 2.79 -20.66
CA TYR A 173 -15.70 4.22 -20.54
C TYR A 173 -16.58 4.58 -19.32
N ARG A 174 -16.56 3.74 -18.28
CA ARG A 174 -17.35 3.88 -17.06
C ARG A 174 -16.50 4.45 -15.92
N PHE A 175 -16.11 5.72 -16.07
CA PHE A 175 -15.18 6.39 -15.14
C PHE A 175 -15.77 6.61 -13.74
N ASP A 176 -17.08 6.81 -13.62
CA ASP A 176 -17.75 6.98 -12.32
C ASP A 176 -17.75 5.66 -11.52
N GLU A 177 -18.02 4.55 -12.20
CA GLU A 177 -17.95 3.20 -11.65
C GLU A 177 -16.51 2.80 -11.29
N SER A 178 -15.54 3.20 -12.12
CA SER A 178 -14.11 3.06 -11.81
C SER A 178 -13.75 3.77 -10.50
N LEU A 179 -14.15 5.04 -10.35
CA LEU A 179 -13.89 5.81 -9.15
C LEU A 179 -14.58 5.21 -7.91
N SER A 180 -15.83 4.76 -8.07
CA SER A 180 -16.57 4.03 -7.04
C SER A 180 -15.81 2.77 -6.59
N ALA A 181 -15.29 1.99 -7.55
CA ALA A 181 -14.52 0.80 -7.28
C ALA A 181 -13.22 1.10 -6.49
N ILE A 182 -12.55 2.23 -6.78
CA ILE A 182 -11.37 2.71 -6.04
C ILE A 182 -11.74 3.10 -4.60
N ARG A 183 -12.83 3.88 -4.43
CA ARG A 183 -13.27 4.41 -3.12
C ARG A 183 -13.77 3.36 -2.13
N ARG A 184 -14.03 2.12 -2.56
CA ARG A 184 -14.25 0.98 -1.65
C ARG A 184 -13.06 0.76 -0.69
N ASN A 185 -11.86 1.14 -1.12
CA ASN A 185 -10.62 0.88 -0.39
C ASN A 185 -9.75 2.13 -0.20
N MET A 186 -9.94 3.19 -0.99
CA MET A 186 -9.10 4.38 -0.99
C MET A 186 -9.91 5.67 -1.22
N PRO A 187 -10.17 6.48 -0.18
CA PRO A 187 -11.01 7.68 -0.30
C PRO A 187 -10.31 8.90 -0.89
N ILE A 188 -8.98 8.87 -1.02
CA ILE A 188 -8.15 9.95 -1.56
C ILE A 188 -7.48 9.57 -2.91
N PRO A 189 -8.27 9.23 -3.94
CA PRO A 189 -7.76 8.71 -5.20
C PRO A 189 -6.97 9.76 -6.01
N ALA A 190 -7.28 11.05 -5.90
CA ALA A 190 -6.53 12.09 -6.59
C ALA A 190 -5.11 12.21 -6.02
N VAL A 191 -4.96 12.07 -4.70
CA VAL A 191 -3.65 12.00 -4.02
C VAL A 191 -2.88 10.76 -4.47
N CYS A 192 -3.44 9.57 -4.27
CA CYS A 192 -2.77 8.31 -4.61
C CYS A 192 -2.63 8.05 -6.12
N GLY A 193 -3.26 8.86 -6.96
CA GLY A 193 -3.05 8.88 -8.42
C GLY A 193 -1.87 9.74 -8.86
N ARG A 194 -1.28 10.52 -7.95
CA ARG A 194 -0.16 11.44 -8.23
C ARG A 194 1.12 11.05 -7.51
N VAL A 195 1.03 10.72 -6.22
CA VAL A 195 2.22 10.59 -5.35
C VAL A 195 2.55 9.15 -4.95
N CYS A 196 1.77 8.16 -5.43
CA CYS A 196 1.96 6.78 -5.04
C CYS A 196 3.22 6.20 -5.71
N PRO A 197 4.12 5.51 -5.00
CA PRO A 197 5.26 4.80 -5.61
C PRO A 197 4.84 3.49 -6.31
N HIS A 198 3.55 3.33 -6.57
CA HIS A 198 2.94 2.28 -7.39
C HIS A 198 3.56 0.88 -7.25
N PRO A 199 3.65 0.31 -6.02
CA PRO A 199 4.24 -1.02 -5.83
C PRO A 199 3.46 -2.11 -6.56
N CYS A 200 2.18 -1.87 -6.84
CA CYS A 200 1.33 -2.71 -7.68
C CYS A 200 1.82 -2.83 -9.14
N GLU A 201 2.52 -1.85 -9.69
CA GLU A 201 3.08 -1.92 -11.05
C GLU A 201 4.32 -2.83 -11.09
N LYS A 202 5.12 -2.85 -10.01
CA LYS A 202 6.26 -3.78 -9.84
C LYS A 202 5.81 -5.25 -9.78
N ALA A 203 4.58 -5.50 -9.31
CA ALA A 203 3.95 -6.83 -9.28
C ALA A 203 2.95 -7.06 -10.43
N CYS A 204 3.01 -6.25 -11.49
CA CYS A 204 2.09 -6.40 -12.61
C CYS A 204 2.53 -7.58 -13.51
N ARG A 205 1.68 -8.61 -13.65
CA ARG A 205 1.92 -9.74 -14.57
C ARG A 205 2.16 -9.32 -16.02
N ARG A 206 1.69 -8.14 -16.44
CA ARG A 206 1.97 -7.59 -17.77
C ARG A 206 3.45 -7.25 -17.99
N ALA A 207 4.18 -6.91 -16.93
CA ALA A 207 5.62 -6.63 -16.99
C ALA A 207 6.47 -7.85 -17.38
N LEU A 208 5.91 -9.07 -17.30
CA LEU A 208 6.56 -10.30 -17.76
C LEU A 208 6.39 -10.54 -19.28
N VAL A 209 5.65 -9.66 -19.97
CA VAL A 209 5.31 -9.76 -21.39
C VAL A 209 5.85 -8.57 -22.15
N ASP A 210 5.49 -7.37 -21.71
CA ASP A 210 6.02 -6.11 -22.22
C ASP A 210 6.24 -5.14 -21.04
N GLU A 211 5.39 -4.13 -20.88
CA GLU A 211 5.52 -3.10 -19.85
C GLU A 211 4.36 -3.21 -18.85
N PRO A 212 4.56 -2.87 -17.56
CA PRO A 212 3.46 -2.85 -16.61
C PRO A 212 2.33 -1.89 -17.06
N ILE A 213 1.14 -2.12 -16.51
CA ILE A 213 0.03 -1.18 -16.69
C ILE A 213 0.33 0.11 -15.90
N SER A 214 -0.05 1.28 -16.43
CA SER A 214 -0.03 2.57 -15.74
C SER A 214 -1.12 2.68 -14.67
N ILE A 215 -1.11 1.77 -13.71
CA ILE A 215 -2.10 1.61 -12.64
C ILE A 215 -2.28 2.92 -11.86
N MET A 216 -1.19 3.61 -11.51
CA MET A 216 -1.28 4.88 -10.79
C MET A 216 -2.01 5.95 -11.61
N VAL A 217 -1.65 6.09 -12.88
CA VAL A 217 -2.21 7.10 -13.77
C VAL A 217 -3.67 6.80 -14.10
N LEU A 218 -4.04 5.54 -14.34
CA LEU A 218 -5.44 5.15 -14.54
C LEU A 218 -6.31 5.47 -13.32
N LYS A 219 -5.78 5.32 -12.10
CA LYS A 219 -6.45 5.78 -10.87
C LYS A 219 -6.69 7.29 -10.89
N ARG A 220 -5.67 8.08 -11.29
CA ARG A 220 -5.78 9.53 -11.43
C ARG A 220 -6.85 9.92 -12.44
N VAL A 221 -6.91 9.28 -13.60
CA VAL A 221 -7.90 9.59 -14.65
C VAL A 221 -9.33 9.51 -14.11
N ALA A 222 -9.66 8.48 -13.32
CA ALA A 222 -10.98 8.35 -12.72
C ALA A 222 -11.31 9.50 -11.74
N ALA A 223 -10.32 9.91 -10.94
CA ALA A 223 -10.48 11.03 -10.01
C ALA A 223 -10.56 12.39 -10.72
N ASP A 224 -9.73 12.61 -11.72
CA ASP A 224 -9.69 13.84 -12.51
C ASP A 224 -10.97 14.00 -13.34
N HIS A 225 -11.55 12.91 -13.89
CA HIS A 225 -12.85 12.94 -14.57
C HIS A 225 -13.96 13.44 -13.65
N GLU A 226 -14.06 12.97 -12.41
CA GLU A 226 -15.06 13.50 -11.46
C GLU A 226 -14.85 15.00 -11.21
N TRP A 227 -13.60 15.45 -11.15
CA TRP A 227 -13.27 16.84 -10.94
C TRP A 227 -13.64 17.74 -12.10
N MET A 228 -13.19 17.40 -13.30
CA MET A 228 -13.43 18.16 -14.52
C MET A 228 -14.91 18.21 -14.90
N HIS A 229 -15.68 17.19 -14.52
CA HIS A 229 -17.12 17.15 -14.75
C HIS A 229 -17.97 17.70 -13.58
N HIS A 230 -17.34 18.30 -12.56
CA HIS A 230 -18.01 18.87 -11.39
C HIS A 230 -18.98 17.89 -10.70
N LYS A 231 -18.64 16.60 -10.71
CA LYS A 231 -19.45 15.55 -10.08
C LYS A 231 -19.19 15.52 -8.58
N GLN A 232 -20.24 15.18 -7.84
CA GLN A 232 -20.18 14.94 -6.40
C GLN A 232 -20.15 13.43 -6.15
N PRO A 233 -19.34 12.96 -5.17
CA PRO A 233 -19.35 11.56 -4.78
C PRO A 233 -20.75 11.14 -4.31
N PRO A 234 -21.33 10.04 -4.81
CA PRO A 234 -22.64 9.55 -4.36
C PRO A 234 -22.50 8.82 -3.02
N MET A 235 -21.97 9.50 -2.01
CA MET A 235 -21.77 8.91 -0.69
C MET A 235 -23.10 8.83 0.04
N VAL A 236 -23.50 7.60 0.33
CA VAL A 236 -24.72 7.34 1.12
C VAL A 236 -24.27 6.69 2.43
N PRO A 237 -24.14 7.46 3.53
CA PRO A 237 -23.80 6.90 4.82
C PRO A 237 -24.95 6.05 5.37
N ALA A 238 -24.62 5.05 6.17
CA ALA A 238 -25.55 4.30 6.98
C ALA A 238 -26.28 5.21 7.99
N PRO A 239 -27.43 4.78 8.55
CA PRO A 239 -28.12 5.55 9.58
C PRO A 239 -27.20 5.94 10.74
N ARG A 240 -27.34 7.18 11.21
CA ARG A 240 -26.51 7.75 12.27
C ARG A 240 -26.57 6.90 13.55
N LYS A 241 -25.40 6.59 14.09
CA LYS A 241 -25.18 5.89 15.37
C LYS A 241 -24.93 6.91 16.50
N ASP A 242 -25.11 6.48 17.74
CA ASP A 242 -24.98 7.29 18.95
C ASP A 242 -23.55 7.41 19.49
N LYS A 243 -22.59 6.74 18.85
CA LYS A 243 -21.17 6.70 19.21
C LYS A 243 -20.35 7.81 18.56
N LYS A 244 -19.42 8.39 19.33
CA LYS A 244 -18.52 9.48 18.94
C LYS A 244 -17.07 9.01 18.86
N VAL A 245 -16.37 9.42 17.81
CA VAL A 245 -14.96 9.05 17.56
C VAL A 245 -14.13 10.31 17.36
N CYS A 246 -12.96 10.35 18.00
CA CYS A 246 -11.93 11.35 17.72
C CYS A 246 -10.83 10.74 16.86
N VAL A 247 -10.44 11.45 15.80
CA VAL A 247 -9.30 11.11 14.95
C VAL A 247 -8.26 12.22 15.11
N VAL A 248 -7.06 11.89 15.57
CA VAL A 248 -5.97 12.86 15.73
C VAL A 248 -5.07 12.78 14.50
N GLY A 249 -5.05 13.85 13.71
CA GLY A 249 -4.35 13.99 12.44
C GLY A 249 -5.29 13.88 11.23
N ALA A 250 -5.36 14.93 10.43
CA ALA A 250 -6.01 15.01 9.12
C ALA A 250 -5.06 14.61 7.97
N GLY A 251 -4.05 13.77 8.25
CA GLY A 251 -3.24 13.11 7.24
C GLY A 251 -3.95 11.91 6.59
N PRO A 252 -3.32 11.23 5.61
CA PRO A 252 -3.93 10.13 4.87
C PRO A 252 -4.55 9.02 5.71
N ALA A 253 -3.87 8.59 6.79
CA ALA A 253 -4.40 7.56 7.70
C ALA A 253 -5.66 8.02 8.43
N GLY A 254 -5.63 9.22 9.03
CA GLY A 254 -6.76 9.77 9.77
C GLY A 254 -7.96 10.10 8.88
N VAL A 255 -7.73 10.71 7.71
CA VAL A 255 -8.79 10.96 6.72
C VAL A 255 -9.42 9.65 6.26
N THR A 256 -8.60 8.63 6.00
CA THR A 256 -9.13 7.32 5.58
C THR A 256 -9.94 6.65 6.69
N CYS A 257 -9.45 6.70 7.93
CA CYS A 257 -10.16 6.16 9.09
C CYS A 257 -11.52 6.86 9.29
N ALA A 258 -11.51 8.20 9.27
CA ALA A 258 -12.71 9.02 9.41
C ALA A 258 -13.73 8.73 8.31
N TYR A 259 -13.29 8.63 7.06
CA TYR A 259 -14.16 8.38 5.91
C TYR A 259 -15.02 7.11 6.10
N TYR A 260 -14.41 5.99 6.43
CA TYR A 260 -15.14 4.73 6.57
C TYR A 260 -16.01 4.69 7.82
N LEU A 261 -15.59 5.30 8.92
CA LEU A 261 -16.42 5.42 10.12
C LEU A 261 -17.65 6.30 9.87
N LEU A 262 -17.51 7.39 9.10
CA LEU A 262 -18.64 8.24 8.69
C LEU A 262 -19.61 7.50 7.78
N LEU A 263 -19.12 6.69 6.84
CA LEU A 263 -19.97 5.83 6.00
C LEU A 263 -20.75 4.80 6.83
N GLU A 264 -20.18 4.30 7.93
CA GLU A 264 -20.83 3.42 8.89
C GLU A 264 -21.81 4.15 9.84
N GLY A 265 -21.98 5.47 9.70
CA GLY A 265 -22.91 6.28 10.47
C GLY A 265 -22.37 6.79 11.82
N TYR A 266 -21.08 6.61 12.12
CA TYR A 266 -20.46 7.13 13.33
C TYR A 266 -20.24 8.64 13.27
N GLN A 267 -20.22 9.30 14.43
CA GLN A 267 -19.94 10.73 14.52
C GLN A 267 -18.43 10.93 14.69
N VAL A 268 -17.77 11.57 13.72
CA VAL A 268 -16.32 11.70 13.72
C VAL A 268 -15.89 13.17 13.76
N THR A 269 -14.97 13.47 14.69
CA THR A 269 -14.24 14.75 14.74
C THR A 269 -12.76 14.48 14.52
N ILE A 270 -12.16 15.16 13.55
CA ILE A 270 -10.71 15.16 13.30
C ILE A 270 -10.09 16.37 13.99
N LEU A 271 -9.01 16.17 14.75
CA LEU A 271 -8.17 17.23 15.32
C LEU A 271 -6.84 17.25 14.58
N ASP A 272 -6.42 18.39 14.03
CA ASP A 272 -5.12 18.52 13.37
C ASP A 272 -4.36 19.74 13.88
N MET A 273 -3.03 19.62 14.01
CA MET A 273 -2.16 20.70 14.47
C MET A 273 -1.90 21.76 13.39
N LEU A 274 -2.04 21.40 12.11
CA LEU A 274 -1.88 22.28 10.96
C LEU A 274 -3.14 23.12 10.76
N SER A 275 -2.99 24.19 9.99
CA SER A 275 -4.08 25.08 9.59
C SER A 275 -4.88 24.56 8.39
N GLU A 276 -4.43 23.47 7.75
CA GLU A 276 -5.07 22.87 6.57
C GLU A 276 -4.98 21.33 6.61
N PRO A 277 -5.88 20.62 5.90
CA PRO A 277 -5.92 19.17 5.93
C PRO A 277 -4.88 18.54 4.98
N GLY A 278 -4.51 17.30 5.27
CA GLY A 278 -3.63 16.48 4.42
C GLY A 278 -2.31 16.07 5.09
N GLY A 279 -2.01 16.59 6.28
CA GLY A 279 -0.83 16.21 7.06
C GLY A 279 0.46 16.35 6.24
N THR A 280 1.33 15.34 6.25
CA THR A 280 2.57 15.34 5.47
C THR A 280 2.36 15.51 3.96
N VAL A 281 1.21 15.15 3.40
CA VAL A 281 0.92 15.45 1.98
C VAL A 281 0.76 16.96 1.77
N ALA A 282 0.15 17.64 2.74
CA ALA A 282 -0.10 19.09 2.72
C ALA A 282 1.15 19.94 2.95
N VAL A 283 2.20 19.40 3.55
CA VAL A 283 3.38 20.20 3.93
C VAL A 283 4.72 19.58 3.59
N GLY A 284 4.74 18.32 3.16
CA GLY A 284 5.94 17.59 2.79
C GLY A 284 6.01 17.20 1.32
N ILE A 285 4.90 17.24 0.59
CA ILE A 285 4.87 17.00 -0.86
C ILE A 285 4.67 18.35 -1.57
N PRO A 286 5.56 18.74 -2.49
CA PRO A 286 5.44 20.00 -3.22
C PRO A 286 4.21 20.06 -4.15
N ASP A 287 3.69 21.26 -4.36
CA ASP A 287 2.50 21.54 -5.16
C ASP A 287 2.60 21.06 -6.61
N TYR A 288 3.81 21.07 -7.18
CA TYR A 288 4.06 20.60 -8.54
C TYR A 288 3.86 19.08 -8.73
N ARG A 289 3.87 18.31 -7.62
CA ARG A 289 3.53 16.87 -7.59
C ARG A 289 2.09 16.65 -7.13
N MET A 290 1.66 17.44 -6.13
CA MET A 290 0.32 17.33 -5.55
C MET A 290 -0.30 18.71 -5.36
N PRO A 291 -1.09 19.19 -6.33
CA PRO A 291 -1.75 20.49 -6.23
C PRO A 291 -2.64 20.60 -4.98
N ARG A 292 -2.44 21.66 -4.18
CA ARG A 292 -3.16 21.86 -2.89
C ARG A 292 -4.67 21.86 -3.02
N HIS A 293 -5.20 22.43 -4.09
CA HIS A 293 -6.65 22.50 -4.31
C HIS A 293 -7.26 21.10 -4.55
N LEU A 294 -6.53 20.18 -5.20
CA LEU A 294 -6.98 18.79 -5.39
C LEU A 294 -6.88 17.98 -4.09
N LEU A 295 -5.84 18.23 -3.29
CA LEU A 295 -5.72 17.65 -1.95
C LEU A 295 -6.90 18.04 -1.06
N ARG A 296 -7.24 19.34 -1.01
CA ARG A 296 -8.36 19.85 -0.24
C ARG A 296 -9.68 19.23 -0.69
N ARG A 297 -9.92 19.18 -2.01
CA ARG A 297 -11.09 18.52 -2.60
C ARG A 297 -11.22 17.05 -2.15
N ASP A 298 -10.12 16.27 -2.20
CA ASP A 298 -10.14 14.86 -1.78
C ASP A 298 -10.52 14.71 -0.30
N ILE A 299 -10.21 15.71 0.55
CA ILE A 299 -10.48 15.67 2.00
C ILE A 299 -11.83 16.31 2.37
N GLU A 300 -12.36 17.24 1.56
CA GLU A 300 -13.71 17.81 1.70
C GLU A 300 -14.80 16.72 1.76
N ILE A 301 -14.48 15.52 1.26
CA ILE A 301 -15.30 14.31 1.40
C ILE A 301 -15.72 14.04 2.86
N ILE A 302 -14.86 14.35 3.83
CA ILE A 302 -15.12 14.19 5.26
C ILE A 302 -16.22 15.14 5.72
N THR A 303 -16.10 16.42 5.38
CA THR A 303 -17.10 17.43 5.75
C THR A 303 -18.42 17.21 5.00
N ASN A 304 -18.37 16.73 3.75
CA ASN A 304 -19.56 16.37 2.97
C ASN A 304 -20.32 15.18 3.57
N LEU A 305 -19.63 14.27 4.25
CA LEU A 305 -20.23 13.18 5.03
C LEU A 305 -20.76 13.62 6.42
N GLY A 306 -20.59 14.90 6.79
CA GLY A 306 -21.00 15.44 8.08
C GLY A 306 -19.97 15.28 9.21
N GLY A 307 -18.73 14.92 8.88
CA GLY A 307 -17.60 14.95 9.82
C GLY A 307 -17.14 16.37 10.11
N GLU A 308 -16.52 16.56 11.28
CA GLU A 308 -15.93 17.84 11.68
C GLU A 308 -14.41 17.77 11.60
N ILE A 309 -13.74 18.83 11.13
CA ILE A 309 -12.28 18.96 11.20
C ILE A 309 -11.93 20.24 11.96
N ARG A 310 -11.17 20.10 13.06
CA ARG A 310 -10.67 21.21 13.88
C ARG A 310 -9.17 21.35 13.68
N PHE A 311 -8.80 22.38 12.95
CA PHE A 311 -7.41 22.76 12.70
C PHE A 311 -6.78 23.47 13.90
N ASN A 312 -5.45 23.65 13.84
CA ASN A 312 -4.65 24.33 14.87
C ASN A 312 -4.80 23.75 16.29
N THR A 313 -5.10 22.45 16.40
CA THR A 313 -5.30 21.74 17.66
C THR A 313 -4.28 20.61 17.79
N LYS A 314 -3.22 20.83 18.57
CA LYS A 314 -2.13 19.88 18.80
C LYS A 314 -2.37 19.02 20.05
N LEU A 315 -2.41 17.70 19.87
CA LEU A 315 -2.42 16.73 20.96
C LEU A 315 -1.15 16.88 21.83
N GLY A 316 -1.32 16.89 23.15
CA GLY A 316 -0.27 17.11 24.15
C GLY A 316 -0.02 18.59 24.49
N ARG A 317 -0.55 19.54 23.70
CA ARG A 317 -0.46 20.98 24.00
C ARG A 317 -1.83 21.59 24.28
N ASP A 318 -2.76 21.42 23.34
CA ASP A 318 -4.07 22.07 23.36
C ASP A 318 -5.15 21.14 23.94
N VAL A 319 -4.96 19.82 23.77
CA VAL A 319 -5.79 18.76 24.35
C VAL A 319 -4.90 17.60 24.80
N SER A 320 -5.30 16.88 25.83
CA SER A 320 -4.62 15.67 26.32
C SER A 320 -5.33 14.40 25.84
N LEU A 321 -4.60 13.28 25.76
CA LEU A 321 -5.20 11.99 25.41
C LEU A 321 -6.27 11.56 26.43
N LYS A 322 -6.07 11.88 27.70
CA LYS A 322 -7.04 11.66 28.78
C LYS A 322 -8.37 12.36 28.51
N GLU A 323 -8.34 13.65 28.19
CA GLU A 323 -9.56 14.40 27.86
C GLU A 323 -10.27 13.82 26.64
N LEU A 324 -9.53 13.37 25.62
CA LEU A 324 -10.13 12.71 24.45
C LEU A 324 -10.81 11.39 24.83
N LYS A 325 -10.21 10.58 25.71
CA LYS A 325 -10.83 9.35 26.20
C LYS A 325 -12.09 9.58 27.04
N GLU A 326 -12.17 10.70 27.75
CA GLU A 326 -13.36 11.05 28.54
C GLU A 326 -14.50 11.57 27.65
N GLN A 327 -14.19 12.15 26.48
CA GLN A 327 -15.17 12.79 25.59
C GLN A 327 -15.67 11.92 24.44
N TYR A 328 -14.90 10.91 24.03
CA TYR A 328 -15.18 10.08 22.85
C TYR A 328 -15.18 8.59 23.21
N ASP A 329 -15.99 7.80 22.51
CA ASP A 329 -16.09 6.35 22.70
C ASP A 329 -14.86 5.60 22.16
N ALA A 330 -14.16 6.19 21.18
CA ALA A 330 -12.89 5.70 20.65
C ALA A 330 -12.02 6.85 20.12
N VAL A 331 -10.70 6.64 20.13
CA VAL A 331 -9.69 7.58 19.62
C VAL A 331 -8.77 6.87 18.62
N PHE A 332 -8.52 7.48 17.46
CA PHE A 332 -7.50 7.04 16.51
C PHE A 332 -6.33 8.03 16.46
N LEU A 333 -5.11 7.54 16.63
CA LEU A 333 -3.87 8.32 16.57
C LEU A 333 -3.22 8.15 15.19
N GLY A 334 -3.31 9.19 14.37
CA GLY A 334 -2.67 9.31 13.05
C GLY A 334 -1.75 10.54 12.98
N THR A 335 -0.95 10.75 14.02
CA THR A 335 -0.14 11.96 14.26
C THR A 335 1.07 12.12 13.33
N GLY A 336 1.44 11.07 12.59
CA GLY A 336 2.51 11.11 11.60
C GLY A 336 3.94 11.14 12.19
N ALA A 337 4.93 11.43 11.35
CA ALA A 337 6.35 11.52 11.70
C ALA A 337 6.93 12.90 11.35
N PHE A 338 6.69 13.90 12.20
CA PHE A 338 7.08 15.29 11.95
C PHE A 338 8.45 15.69 12.53
N LYS A 339 9.19 14.76 13.14
CA LYS A 339 10.52 15.04 13.71
C LYS A 339 11.61 14.58 12.75
N SER A 340 12.53 15.47 12.37
CA SER A 340 13.68 15.10 11.53
C SER A 340 14.74 14.34 12.34
N LYS A 341 15.42 13.38 11.70
CA LYS A 341 16.57 12.69 12.29
C LYS A 341 17.82 13.58 12.26
N PRO A 342 18.60 13.65 13.35
CA PRO A 342 19.87 14.38 13.37
C PRO A 342 20.92 13.66 12.53
N MET A 343 21.79 14.42 11.86
CA MET A 343 22.92 13.90 11.08
C MET A 343 24.00 13.29 11.97
N GLY A 344 24.16 13.80 13.19
CA GLY A 344 25.20 13.41 14.13
C GLY A 344 26.59 13.94 13.73
N VAL A 345 26.65 15.15 13.19
CA VAL A 345 27.91 15.78 12.73
C VAL A 345 28.36 16.89 13.66
N GLU A 346 29.66 17.21 13.64
CA GLU A 346 30.20 18.34 14.41
C GLU A 346 29.58 19.67 13.93
N GLY A 347 29.11 20.48 14.86
CA GLY A 347 28.49 21.79 14.60
C GLY A 347 26.98 21.77 14.36
N GLU A 348 26.32 20.60 14.34
CA GLU A 348 24.87 20.48 14.07
C GLU A 348 23.99 21.23 15.10
N ASP A 349 24.36 21.20 16.38
CA ASP A 349 23.58 21.78 17.48
C ASP A 349 23.93 23.25 17.79
N GLU A 350 24.83 23.87 17.01
CA GLU A 350 25.37 25.23 17.30
C GLU A 350 24.44 26.36 16.86
N GLY A 351 23.34 26.06 16.14
CA GLY A 351 22.33 27.04 15.74
C GLY A 351 22.78 28.03 14.67
N TYR A 352 23.64 27.59 13.74
CA TYR A 352 24.16 28.43 12.65
C TYR A 352 23.07 28.92 11.69
N GLU A 353 23.18 30.19 11.25
CA GLU A 353 22.38 30.71 10.14
C GLU A 353 22.72 29.92 8.86
N GLY A 354 21.69 29.43 8.17
CA GLY A 354 21.84 28.56 6.99
C GLY A 354 21.73 27.06 7.28
N PHE A 355 21.63 26.65 8.54
CA PHE A 355 21.32 25.26 8.87
C PHE A 355 19.81 25.07 9.11
N SER A 356 19.18 24.14 8.37
CA SER A 356 17.76 23.82 8.55
C SER A 356 17.57 22.76 9.63
N ALA A 357 16.48 22.86 10.40
CA ALA A 357 16.07 21.83 11.38
C ALA A 357 15.73 20.47 10.72
N GLY A 358 15.55 20.44 9.39
CA GLY A 358 15.48 19.22 8.59
C GLY A 358 14.56 19.33 7.39
N GLY A 359 14.61 18.32 6.52
CA GLY A 359 13.96 18.36 5.22
C GLY A 359 12.45 18.54 5.30
N ILE A 360 11.77 17.88 6.25
CA ILE A 360 10.32 18.07 6.43
C ILE A 360 9.98 19.44 6.99
N ASN A 361 10.86 20.02 7.81
CA ASN A 361 10.70 21.37 8.36
C ASN A 361 10.84 22.40 7.23
N TYR A 362 11.90 22.29 6.43
CA TYR A 362 12.12 23.14 5.26
C TYR A 362 10.93 23.10 4.30
N LEU A 363 10.48 21.90 3.88
CA LEU A 363 9.34 21.77 2.97
C LEU A 363 8.05 22.34 3.56
N ARG A 364 7.84 22.18 4.88
CA ARG A 364 6.68 22.75 5.55
C ARG A 364 6.72 24.27 5.58
N GLU A 365 7.86 24.86 5.90
CA GLU A 365 8.05 26.31 5.90
C GLU A 365 7.74 26.88 4.50
N VAL A 366 8.25 26.25 3.43
CA VAL A 366 7.92 26.61 2.04
C VAL A 366 6.41 26.48 1.78
N ALA A 367 5.81 25.34 2.12
CA ALA A 367 4.41 25.05 1.83
C ALA A 367 3.44 26.01 2.55
N LEU A 368 3.80 26.46 3.76
CA LEU A 368 3.02 27.43 4.54
C LEU A 368 3.28 28.89 4.13
N GLY A 369 4.17 29.13 3.15
CA GLY A 369 4.51 30.46 2.67
C GLY A 369 5.35 31.26 3.67
N GLU A 370 6.08 30.59 4.55
CA GLU A 370 7.02 31.25 5.46
C GLU A 370 8.21 31.80 4.64
N PRO A 371 8.70 33.02 4.94
CA PRO A 371 9.76 33.62 4.16
C PRO A 371 11.08 32.87 4.35
N ILE A 372 11.49 32.10 3.35
CA ILE A 372 12.78 31.43 3.32
C ILE A 372 13.76 32.23 2.48
N LYS A 373 14.87 32.62 3.09
CA LYS A 373 15.96 33.28 2.37
C LYS A 373 16.85 32.22 1.73
N THR A 374 16.46 31.73 0.57
CA THR A 374 17.23 30.74 -0.19
C THR A 374 18.52 31.39 -0.72
N PRO A 375 19.70 30.87 -0.33
CA PRO A 375 20.96 31.39 -0.83
C PRO A 375 21.32 30.79 -2.20
N LYS A 376 22.47 31.23 -2.75
CA LYS A 376 22.93 30.77 -4.07
C LYS A 376 23.21 29.28 -4.09
N ARG A 377 23.85 28.73 -3.05
CA ARG A 377 24.24 27.32 -2.99
C ARG A 377 23.66 26.60 -1.79
N VAL A 378 22.81 25.61 -2.09
CA VAL A 378 22.11 24.77 -1.11
C VAL A 378 22.61 23.34 -1.20
N ILE A 379 22.94 22.75 -0.06
CA ILE A 379 23.24 21.33 0.06
C ILE A 379 22.10 20.62 0.79
N VAL A 380 21.60 19.55 0.20
CA VAL A 380 20.63 18.64 0.82
C VAL A 380 21.31 17.31 1.10
N VAL A 381 21.22 16.84 2.35
CA VAL A 381 21.85 15.59 2.77
C VAL A 381 20.78 14.50 2.87
N GLY A 382 20.85 13.46 2.04
CA GLY A 382 19.87 12.37 2.07
C GLY A 382 19.77 11.63 0.75
N GLY A 383 18.85 10.68 0.66
CA GLY A 383 18.60 9.94 -0.60
C GLY A 383 17.18 9.40 -0.77
N GLY A 384 16.28 9.70 0.16
CA GLY A 384 14.86 9.37 0.03
C GLY A 384 14.07 10.48 -0.67
N ASN A 385 12.77 10.26 -0.88
CA ASN A 385 11.89 11.20 -1.58
C ASN A 385 11.92 12.60 -0.95
N THR A 386 11.97 12.74 0.37
CA THR A 386 12.11 14.05 1.03
C THR A 386 13.37 14.80 0.60
N ALA A 387 14.50 14.11 0.38
CA ALA A 387 15.72 14.76 -0.09
C ALA A 387 15.58 15.24 -1.54
N ILE A 388 14.93 14.45 -2.39
CA ILE A 388 14.62 14.83 -3.77
C ILE A 388 13.66 16.02 -3.81
N ASP A 389 12.61 16.01 -2.99
CA ASP A 389 11.67 17.13 -2.89
C ASP A 389 12.40 18.40 -2.40
N CYS A 390 13.24 18.31 -1.35
CA CYS A 390 14.01 19.45 -0.84
C CYS A 390 14.93 20.06 -1.91
N VAL A 391 15.70 19.23 -2.63
CA VAL A 391 16.70 19.73 -3.57
C VAL A 391 16.05 20.38 -4.80
N ARG A 392 14.90 19.85 -5.23
CA ARG A 392 14.09 20.42 -6.32
C ARG A 392 13.35 21.68 -5.90
N VAL A 393 12.85 21.74 -4.67
CA VAL A 393 12.22 22.95 -4.10
C VAL A 393 13.24 24.07 -3.93
N ALA A 394 14.47 23.78 -3.51
CA ALA A 394 15.51 24.80 -3.40
C ALA A 394 15.77 25.55 -4.72
N LEU A 395 15.72 24.86 -5.87
CA LEU A 395 15.83 25.51 -7.19
C LEU A 395 14.65 26.47 -7.46
N ARG A 396 13.43 26.06 -7.08
CA ARG A 396 12.21 26.88 -7.25
C ARG A 396 12.19 28.08 -6.33
N GLU A 397 12.77 27.94 -5.15
CA GLU A 397 12.96 29.02 -4.19
C GLU A 397 14.17 29.91 -4.53
N GLY A 398 14.84 29.70 -5.67
CA GLY A 398 15.82 30.61 -6.25
C GLY A 398 17.30 30.25 -6.02
N ALA A 399 17.61 29.02 -5.58
CA ALA A 399 18.99 28.55 -5.54
C ALA A 399 19.59 28.48 -6.96
N GLU A 400 20.82 28.96 -7.12
CA GLU A 400 21.59 28.84 -8.37
C GLU A 400 22.22 27.43 -8.48
N GLU A 401 22.62 26.86 -7.35
CA GLU A 401 23.19 25.53 -7.24
C GLU A 401 22.48 24.76 -6.12
N SER A 402 21.84 23.64 -6.48
CA SER A 402 21.19 22.74 -5.53
C SER A 402 21.83 21.36 -5.62
N ILE A 403 22.51 20.94 -4.57
CA ILE A 403 23.40 19.78 -4.55
C ILE A 403 22.88 18.75 -3.55
N LEU A 404 22.62 17.53 -4.01
CA LEU A 404 22.24 16.40 -3.15
C LEU A 404 23.49 15.59 -2.78
N VAL A 405 23.79 15.53 -1.49
CA VAL A 405 24.88 14.72 -0.93
C VAL A 405 24.32 13.41 -0.40
N TYR A 406 24.81 12.29 -0.94
CA TYR A 406 24.36 10.96 -0.54
C TYR A 406 25.51 9.98 -0.31
N ARG A 407 25.45 9.26 0.81
CA ARG A 407 26.52 8.35 1.26
C ARG A 407 26.66 7.04 0.48
N ARG A 408 25.75 6.73 -0.45
CA ARG A 408 25.82 5.54 -1.33
C ARG A 408 25.72 5.96 -2.81
N THR A 409 25.63 4.99 -3.71
CA THR A 409 25.43 5.27 -5.14
C THR A 409 23.95 5.47 -5.46
N ARG A 410 23.66 5.90 -6.69
CA ARG A 410 22.29 5.98 -7.23
C ARG A 410 21.51 4.68 -7.04
N HIS A 411 22.15 3.52 -7.22
CA HIS A 411 21.48 2.22 -7.18
C HIS A 411 20.89 1.88 -5.81
N GLU A 412 21.51 2.37 -4.72
CA GLU A 412 21.00 2.15 -3.35
C GLU A 412 20.08 3.26 -2.84
N MET A 413 19.75 4.27 -3.67
CA MET A 413 18.85 5.35 -3.27
C MET A 413 17.45 4.82 -2.94
N PRO A 414 16.88 5.21 -1.79
CA PRO A 414 15.49 4.89 -1.46
C PRO A 414 14.44 5.63 -2.30
N ALA A 415 14.79 6.78 -2.89
CA ALA A 415 13.87 7.52 -3.76
C ALA A 415 13.52 6.72 -5.02
N GLU A 416 12.32 6.94 -5.57
CA GLU A 416 11.95 6.26 -6.81
C GLU A 416 12.79 6.81 -7.98
N SER A 417 13.24 5.92 -8.87
CA SER A 417 14.22 6.27 -9.92
C SER A 417 13.75 7.42 -10.81
N TYR A 418 12.46 7.45 -11.17
CA TYR A 418 11.89 8.48 -12.02
C TYR A 418 11.87 9.87 -11.35
N GLU A 419 11.81 9.96 -10.01
CA GLU A 419 11.95 11.22 -9.28
C GLU A 419 13.41 11.71 -9.28
N VAL A 420 14.37 10.79 -9.31
CA VAL A 420 15.80 11.12 -9.44
C VAL A 420 16.10 11.57 -10.87
N ASP A 421 15.55 10.88 -11.88
CA ASP A 421 15.67 11.27 -13.29
C ASP A 421 15.11 12.70 -13.50
N ASP A 422 13.95 13.01 -12.91
CA ASP A 422 13.36 14.35 -12.96
C ASP A 422 14.22 15.43 -12.30
N ALA A 423 14.84 15.12 -11.17
CA ALA A 423 15.72 16.05 -10.48
C ALA A 423 16.95 16.37 -11.36
N GLU A 424 17.50 15.39 -12.07
CA GLU A 424 18.60 15.61 -13.02
C GLU A 424 18.16 16.45 -14.22
N GLU A 425 16.96 16.20 -14.77
CA GLU A 425 16.38 17.04 -15.84
C GLU A 425 16.17 18.50 -15.40
N GLU A 426 16.03 18.76 -14.10
CA GLU A 426 15.93 20.09 -13.48
C GLU A 426 17.30 20.71 -13.13
N ASN A 427 18.42 20.03 -13.47
CA ASN A 427 19.80 20.42 -13.18
C ASN A 427 20.22 20.32 -11.69
N VAL A 428 19.59 19.44 -10.92
CA VAL A 428 20.09 19.07 -9.60
C VAL A 428 21.45 18.37 -9.73
N GLN A 429 22.41 18.76 -8.90
CA GLN A 429 23.72 18.13 -8.85
C GLN A 429 23.74 17.01 -7.80
N PHE A 430 24.42 15.90 -8.10
CA PHE A 430 24.49 14.73 -7.22
C PHE A 430 25.92 14.41 -6.81
N GLU A 431 26.18 14.46 -5.50
CA GLU A 431 27.42 14.06 -4.86
C GLU A 431 27.24 12.70 -4.16
N PHE A 432 27.26 11.62 -4.96
CA PHE A 432 27.15 10.23 -4.48
C PHE A 432 28.40 9.75 -3.77
N LEU A 433 28.30 8.80 -2.84
CA LEU A 433 29.45 8.33 -2.05
C LEU A 433 30.12 9.45 -1.24
N ARG A 434 29.35 10.43 -0.76
CA ARG A 434 29.84 11.48 0.15
C ARG A 434 28.99 11.46 1.42
N ASN A 435 29.64 11.58 2.57
CA ASN A 435 28.94 11.68 3.86
C ASN A 435 29.46 12.90 4.63
N PRO A 436 28.59 13.80 5.12
CA PRO A 436 29.01 14.91 5.97
C PRO A 436 29.69 14.44 7.26
N THR A 437 30.70 15.18 7.69
CA THR A 437 31.43 14.97 8.95
C THR A 437 31.34 16.17 9.89
N ARG A 438 31.31 17.39 9.32
CA ARG A 438 31.31 18.65 10.09
C ARG A 438 30.69 19.81 9.30
N LEU A 439 29.95 20.67 9.98
CA LEU A 439 29.49 21.96 9.45
C LEU A 439 30.59 23.02 9.60
N ILE A 440 30.87 23.78 8.54
CA ILE A 440 31.85 24.86 8.55
C ILE A 440 31.11 26.19 8.58
N ALA A 441 31.35 26.98 9.62
CA ALA A 441 30.71 28.27 9.82
C ALA A 441 31.72 29.39 10.10
N GLU A 442 31.44 30.58 9.55
CA GLU A 442 32.15 31.83 9.83
C GLU A 442 31.16 32.87 10.35
N ASN A 443 31.49 33.53 11.47
CA ASN A 443 30.61 34.52 12.13
C ASN A 443 29.18 34.00 12.40
N GLY A 444 29.05 32.70 12.72
CA GLY A 444 27.76 32.06 12.99
C GLY A 444 26.94 31.72 11.75
N LYS A 445 27.50 31.83 10.54
CA LYS A 445 26.83 31.49 9.27
C LYS A 445 27.54 30.34 8.59
N ILE A 446 26.76 29.42 8.00
CA ILE A 446 27.31 28.33 7.19
C ILE A 446 28.06 28.89 5.98
N VAL A 447 29.27 28.38 5.73
CA VAL A 447 30.08 28.65 4.54
C VAL A 447 30.50 27.37 3.81
N GLY A 448 30.24 26.19 4.40
CA GLY A 448 30.51 24.91 3.79
C GLY A 448 30.13 23.72 4.67
N VAL A 449 30.21 22.54 4.08
CA VAL A 449 30.12 21.26 4.77
C VAL A 449 31.34 20.42 4.44
N GLU A 450 32.01 19.91 5.47
CA GLU A 450 33.06 18.92 5.31
C GLU A 450 32.42 17.56 5.05
N VAL A 451 32.87 16.89 3.99
CA VAL A 451 32.43 15.55 3.62
C VAL A 451 33.62 14.61 3.54
N VAL A 452 33.37 13.34 3.80
CA VAL A 452 34.30 12.24 3.56
C VAL A 452 33.83 11.39 2.38
N VAL A 453 34.76 10.91 1.56
CA VAL A 453 34.44 9.97 0.48
C VAL A 453 34.11 8.61 1.09
N MET A 454 33.05 7.99 0.58
CA MET A 454 32.57 6.68 1.00
C MET A 454 32.98 5.61 -0.03
N GLU A 455 33.26 4.41 0.46
CA GLU A 455 33.39 3.20 -0.35
C GLU A 455 32.31 2.20 0.05
N LEU A 456 31.76 1.48 -0.92
CA LEU A 456 30.74 0.48 -0.64
C LEU A 456 31.39 -0.84 -0.24
N GLY A 457 31.07 -1.32 0.96
CA GLY A 457 31.37 -2.67 1.41
C GLY A 457 30.34 -3.69 0.94
N GLU A 458 30.26 -4.80 1.69
CA GLU A 458 29.30 -5.87 1.44
C GLU A 458 27.84 -5.40 1.64
N PRO A 459 26.88 -6.03 0.94
CA PRO A 459 25.45 -5.89 1.20
C PRO A 459 25.08 -6.13 2.66
N ASP A 460 24.17 -5.32 3.20
CA ASP A 460 23.48 -5.57 4.46
C ASP A 460 22.33 -6.59 4.28
N GLU A 461 21.60 -6.89 5.35
CA GLU A 461 20.46 -7.82 5.34
C GLU A 461 19.34 -7.42 4.38
N SER A 462 19.25 -6.12 4.02
CA SER A 462 18.31 -5.62 3.02
C SER A 462 18.84 -5.73 1.57
N GLY A 463 20.03 -6.28 1.39
CA GLY A 463 20.74 -6.33 0.10
C GLY A 463 21.45 -5.03 -0.28
N ARG A 464 21.37 -3.98 0.56
CA ARG A 464 21.98 -2.67 0.27
C ARG A 464 23.42 -2.64 0.75
N ARG A 465 24.36 -2.21 -0.09
CA ARG A 465 25.77 -2.14 0.28
C ARG A 465 26.00 -1.16 1.43
N ARG A 466 26.80 -1.59 2.41
CA ARG A 466 27.15 -0.75 3.58
C ARG A 466 28.20 0.28 3.17
N PRO A 467 27.96 1.58 3.37
CA PRO A 467 28.97 2.59 3.09
C PRO A 467 29.99 2.64 4.24
N ALA A 468 31.28 2.74 3.90
CA ALA A 468 32.37 2.92 4.84
C ALA A 468 33.20 4.15 4.46
N PRO A 469 33.61 5.00 5.42
CA PRO A 469 34.42 6.17 5.11
C PRO A 469 35.81 5.76 4.63
N LYS A 470 36.35 6.51 3.67
CA LYS A 470 37.75 6.43 3.23
C LYS A 470 38.56 7.47 4.01
N PRO A 471 39.33 7.09 5.05
CA PRO A 471 40.02 8.07 5.89
C PRO A 471 41.04 8.88 5.08
N GLY A 472 41.16 10.17 5.37
CA GLY A 472 42.10 11.07 4.67
C GLY A 472 41.59 11.58 3.33
N SER A 473 40.30 11.37 3.02
CA SER A 473 39.64 11.86 1.81
C SER A 473 38.71 13.05 2.07
N GLU A 474 38.82 13.67 3.25
CA GLU A 474 37.95 14.75 3.69
C GLU A 474 38.22 16.03 2.89
N TYR A 475 37.14 16.70 2.44
CA TYR A 475 37.21 18.01 1.80
C TYR A 475 35.93 18.79 2.07
N VAL A 476 35.99 20.11 1.89
CA VAL A 476 34.85 21.00 2.12
C VAL A 476 34.16 21.28 0.80
N ILE A 477 32.84 21.06 0.76
CA ILE A 477 31.97 21.59 -0.29
C ILE A 477 31.49 22.96 0.20
N PRO A 478 31.87 24.08 -0.45
CA PRO A 478 31.38 25.40 -0.05
C PRO A 478 29.87 25.46 -0.26
N CYS A 479 29.12 26.03 0.67
CA CYS A 479 27.67 26.21 0.58
C CYS A 479 27.20 27.25 1.60
N ASP A 480 26.02 27.81 1.38
CA ASP A 480 25.44 28.81 2.27
C ASP A 480 24.28 28.25 3.12
N MET A 481 23.73 27.10 2.70
CA MET A 481 22.65 26.42 3.41
C MET A 481 22.80 24.90 3.35
N VAL A 482 22.51 24.24 4.47
CA VAL A 482 22.51 22.78 4.60
C VAL A 482 21.16 22.30 5.14
N ILE A 483 20.54 21.35 4.44
CA ILE A 483 19.23 20.79 4.76
C ILE A 483 19.37 19.27 5.02
N PRO A 484 19.25 18.81 6.27
CA PRO A 484 19.31 17.39 6.58
C PRO A 484 17.98 16.68 6.26
N ALA A 485 17.98 15.78 5.28
CA ALA A 485 16.81 15.02 4.81
C ALA A 485 17.07 13.51 4.89
N ILE A 486 17.55 13.04 6.04
CA ILE A 486 18.03 11.66 6.27
C ILE A 486 17.03 10.72 6.94
N GLY A 487 15.80 11.19 7.21
CA GLY A 487 14.72 10.40 7.78
C GLY A 487 13.88 11.20 8.77
N GLN A 488 12.78 10.60 9.19
CA GLN A 488 11.81 11.18 10.11
C GLN A 488 11.46 10.18 11.21
N ASP A 489 11.11 10.70 12.38
CA ASP A 489 10.57 9.95 13.53
C ASP A 489 9.23 10.57 13.98
N PRO A 490 8.35 9.76 14.60
CA PRO A 490 7.19 10.26 15.32
C PRO A 490 7.59 11.15 16.49
N ASP A 491 6.82 12.23 16.71
CA ASP A 491 6.88 13.02 17.94
C ASP A 491 5.80 12.52 18.90
N LEU A 492 6.18 11.60 19.79
CA LEU A 492 5.28 10.97 20.77
C LEU A 492 5.34 11.65 22.14
N SER A 493 5.85 12.89 22.24
CA SER A 493 5.98 13.59 23.53
C SER A 493 4.63 13.86 24.22
N TYR A 494 3.53 13.72 23.48
CA TYR A 494 2.17 13.80 24.02
C TYR A 494 1.76 12.56 24.83
N LEU A 495 2.56 11.48 24.79
CA LEU A 495 2.43 10.33 25.68
C LEU A 495 3.22 10.64 26.98
N GLY A 496 2.52 11.04 28.03
CA GLY A 496 3.07 11.30 29.36
C GLY A 496 3.39 10.04 30.16
N GLU A 497 4.08 10.19 31.30
CA GLU A 497 4.44 9.06 32.19
C GLU A 497 3.22 8.34 32.80
N GLU A 498 2.05 9.01 32.85
CA GLU A 498 0.78 8.47 33.36
C GLU A 498 -0.15 7.94 32.26
N ASP A 499 0.26 7.95 30.98
CA ASP A 499 -0.64 7.69 29.85
C ASP A 499 -0.91 6.21 29.60
N PHE A 500 -1.87 5.69 30.36
CA PHE A 500 -2.66 4.46 30.12
C PHE A 500 -1.90 3.19 29.71
N GLY A 501 -0.57 3.14 29.85
CA GLY A 501 0.28 2.02 29.47
C GLY A 501 0.58 1.87 27.98
N ILE A 502 0.41 2.90 27.14
CA ILE A 502 0.73 2.81 25.70
C ILE A 502 2.23 2.61 25.50
N LYS A 503 2.62 1.44 25.00
CA LYS A 503 4.02 1.10 24.75
C LYS A 503 4.56 1.74 23.48
N GLN A 504 5.86 1.97 23.48
CA GLN A 504 6.63 2.46 22.34
C GLN A 504 7.67 1.44 21.92
N THR A 505 7.96 1.36 20.62
CA THR A 505 9.06 0.56 20.09
C THR A 505 10.41 1.21 20.41
N ARG A 506 11.51 0.47 20.24
CA ARG A 506 12.88 1.04 20.30
C ARG A 506 13.14 2.15 19.27
N TRP A 507 12.26 2.30 18.28
CA TRP A 507 12.35 3.27 17.20
C TRP A 507 11.38 4.44 17.37
N ASN A 508 10.88 4.67 18.60
CA ASN A 508 9.99 5.78 18.94
C ASN A 508 8.66 5.77 18.15
N SER A 509 8.11 4.60 17.86
CA SER A 509 6.79 4.41 17.25
C SER A 509 5.81 3.75 18.22
N ILE A 510 4.51 3.96 18.03
CA ILE A 510 3.47 3.38 18.90
C ILE A 510 3.36 1.87 18.65
N VAL A 511 3.30 1.09 19.73
CA VAL A 511 3.02 -0.35 19.64
C VAL A 511 1.51 -0.59 19.59
N THR A 512 1.07 -1.42 18.65
CA THR A 512 -0.31 -1.90 18.54
C THR A 512 -0.40 -3.43 18.65
N HIS A 513 -1.58 -3.93 19.00
CA HIS A 513 -1.87 -5.35 19.17
C HIS A 513 -2.09 -6.06 17.82
N GLY A 514 -0.98 -6.36 17.14
CA GLY A 514 -1.00 -7.04 15.84
C GLY A 514 -1.80 -6.26 14.80
N GLY A 515 -2.50 -6.95 13.90
CA GLY A 515 -3.29 -6.30 12.85
C GLY A 515 -4.49 -5.48 13.34
N THR A 516 -4.85 -5.54 14.62
CA THR A 516 -6.06 -4.86 15.14
C THR A 516 -5.92 -3.34 15.23
N MET A 517 -4.70 -2.81 15.16
CA MET A 517 -4.39 -1.38 15.31
C MET A 517 -4.71 -0.80 16.70
N MET A 518 -5.21 -1.60 17.65
CA MET A 518 -5.50 -1.15 19.02
C MET A 518 -4.20 -1.08 19.84
N THR A 519 -4.04 -0.03 20.63
CA THR A 519 -2.91 0.13 21.57
C THR A 519 -3.18 -0.63 22.87
N ASP A 520 -2.20 -0.65 23.79
CA ASP A 520 -2.38 -1.15 25.16
C ASP A 520 -3.45 -0.37 25.96
N CYS A 521 -3.89 0.80 25.47
CA CYS A 521 -5.02 1.52 26.01
C CYS A 521 -6.31 1.16 25.25
N GLU A 522 -7.25 0.51 25.93
CA GLU A 522 -8.54 0.11 25.34
C GLU A 522 -9.27 1.29 24.69
N GLY A 523 -9.82 1.10 23.50
CA GLY A 523 -10.49 2.16 22.75
C GLY A 523 -9.58 3.21 22.12
N VAL A 524 -8.26 3.09 22.27
CA VAL A 524 -7.27 3.92 21.57
C VAL A 524 -6.56 3.07 20.51
N PHE A 525 -6.61 3.53 19.27
CA PHE A 525 -6.03 2.90 18.09
C PHE A 525 -4.94 3.80 17.50
N ALA A 526 -4.01 3.24 16.74
CA ALA A 526 -2.97 4.01 16.04
C ALA A 526 -2.68 3.45 14.65
N GLY A 527 -2.28 4.30 13.71
CA GLY A 527 -1.92 3.86 12.36
C GLY A 527 -1.27 4.96 11.52
N GLY A 528 -0.65 4.55 10.41
CA GLY A 528 0.23 5.43 9.62
C GLY A 528 1.60 5.60 10.26
N ASP A 529 2.29 6.69 9.93
CA ASP A 529 3.71 6.86 10.26
C ASP A 529 4.01 6.90 11.76
N CYS A 530 3.05 7.21 12.63
CA CYS A 530 3.26 7.18 14.09
C CYS A 530 3.36 5.76 14.67
N GLU A 531 2.84 4.75 13.97
CA GLU A 531 2.83 3.35 14.38
C GLU A 531 4.02 2.59 13.78
N TYR A 532 4.31 2.82 12.49
CA TYR A 532 5.33 2.08 11.75
C TYR A 532 6.63 2.86 11.48
N GLY A 533 6.60 4.20 11.57
CA GLY A 533 7.63 5.09 11.05
C GLY A 533 7.31 5.59 9.63
N ALA A 534 8.14 6.50 9.12
CA ALA A 534 7.92 7.18 7.83
C ALA A 534 7.65 6.19 6.68
N MET A 535 6.50 6.32 6.03
CA MET A 535 6.03 5.38 5.01
C MET A 535 5.39 6.10 3.82
N THR A 536 4.83 5.33 2.90
CA THR A 536 4.19 5.85 1.69
C THR A 536 2.71 6.13 1.97
N VAL A 537 2.13 7.11 1.27
CA VAL A 537 0.72 7.53 1.43
C VAL A 537 -0.26 6.34 1.33
N VAL A 538 -0.01 5.41 0.40
CA VAL A 538 -0.90 4.26 0.21
C VAL A 538 -0.87 3.28 1.39
N VAL A 539 0.24 3.19 2.13
CA VAL A 539 0.28 2.35 3.34
C VAL A 539 -0.51 3.01 4.48
N ALA A 540 -0.39 4.33 4.63
CA ALA A 540 -1.20 5.09 5.59
C ALA A 540 -2.71 4.93 5.29
N VAL A 541 -3.12 4.94 4.03
CA VAL A 541 -4.51 4.61 3.61
C VAL A 541 -4.90 3.19 4.04
N GLY A 542 -4.03 2.20 3.79
CA GLY A 542 -4.27 0.81 4.23
C GLY A 542 -4.47 0.70 5.75
N HIS A 543 -3.60 1.34 6.54
CA HIS A 543 -3.71 1.36 8.01
C HIS A 543 -5.01 2.04 8.46
N GLY A 544 -5.35 3.18 7.87
CA GLY A 544 -6.59 3.90 8.18
C GLY A 544 -7.85 3.08 7.88
N ARG A 545 -7.89 2.36 6.75
CA ARG A 545 -9.00 1.47 6.38
C ARG A 545 -9.15 0.32 7.38
N ARG A 546 -8.04 -0.36 7.69
CA ARG A 546 -8.03 -1.47 8.65
C ARG A 546 -8.46 -1.01 10.03
N ALA A 547 -7.92 0.12 10.51
CA ALA A 547 -8.32 0.72 11.79
C ALA A 547 -9.81 1.03 11.84
N ALA A 548 -10.40 1.66 10.82
CA ALA A 548 -11.84 1.95 10.79
C ALA A 548 -12.71 0.69 10.92
N ARG A 549 -12.35 -0.41 10.23
CA ARG A 549 -13.09 -1.68 10.31
C ARG A 549 -13.01 -2.31 11.70
N VAL A 550 -11.84 -2.29 12.33
CA VAL A 550 -11.67 -2.80 13.69
C VAL A 550 -12.36 -1.90 14.71
N MET A 551 -12.24 -0.58 14.57
CA MET A 551 -12.92 0.39 15.43
C MET A 551 -14.44 0.28 15.35
N SER A 552 -15.01 0.05 14.15
CA SER A 552 -16.44 -0.20 14.01
C SER A 552 -16.91 -1.37 14.90
N ARG A 553 -16.19 -2.51 14.83
CA ARG A 553 -16.44 -3.69 15.66
C ARG A 553 -16.24 -3.42 17.15
N TRP A 554 -15.19 -2.69 17.51
CA TRP A 554 -14.98 -2.26 18.90
C TRP A 554 -16.16 -1.43 19.42
N LEU A 555 -16.65 -0.48 18.62
CA LEU A 555 -17.75 0.41 19.00
C LEU A 555 -19.10 -0.31 19.07
N SER A 556 -19.34 -1.33 18.24
CA SER A 556 -20.59 -2.09 18.21
C SER A 556 -20.62 -3.30 19.15
N GLU A 557 -19.50 -3.99 19.34
CA GLU A 557 -19.41 -5.27 20.04
C GLU A 557 -18.54 -5.23 21.30
N GLY A 558 -17.79 -4.15 21.52
CA GLY A 558 -16.85 -4.01 22.63
C GLY A 558 -15.59 -4.87 22.50
N LYS A 559 -15.26 -5.32 21.27
CA LYS A 559 -14.09 -6.17 21.00
C LYS A 559 -13.38 -5.75 19.73
N ALA A 560 -12.06 -5.70 19.79
CA ALA A 560 -11.19 -5.45 18.65
C ALA A 560 -10.64 -6.80 18.14
N PHE A 561 -11.04 -7.20 16.93
CA PHE A 561 -10.60 -8.45 16.31
C PHE A 561 -10.43 -8.25 14.80
N LEU A 562 -9.79 -9.22 14.13
CA LEU A 562 -9.64 -9.29 12.68
C LEU A 562 -10.75 -10.15 12.09
N ASP A 563 -11.27 -9.82 10.90
CA ASP A 563 -12.29 -10.62 10.24
C ASP A 563 -11.69 -11.49 9.14
N GLU A 564 -12.56 -12.23 8.44
CA GLU A 564 -12.16 -13.15 7.38
C GLU A 564 -11.40 -12.44 6.25
N GLU A 565 -11.79 -11.22 5.90
CA GLU A 565 -11.11 -10.48 4.83
C GLU A 565 -9.72 -10.02 5.29
N ASP A 566 -9.59 -9.54 6.54
CA ASP A 566 -8.29 -9.16 7.12
C ASP A 566 -7.35 -10.37 7.20
N ALA A 567 -7.84 -11.52 7.68
CA ALA A 567 -7.06 -12.74 7.81
C ALA A 567 -6.59 -13.28 6.45
N MET A 568 -7.46 -13.28 5.44
CA MET A 568 -7.07 -13.70 4.09
C MET A 568 -6.06 -12.73 3.47
N GLU A 569 -6.15 -11.42 3.70
CA GLU A 569 -5.13 -10.46 3.25
C GLU A 569 -3.78 -10.76 3.87
N ASP A 570 -3.73 -10.99 5.18
CA ASP A 570 -2.48 -11.29 5.88
C ASP A 570 -1.86 -12.61 5.40
N ILE A 571 -2.68 -13.64 5.12
CA ILE A 571 -2.22 -14.89 4.51
C ILE A 571 -1.64 -14.62 3.12
N LEU A 572 -2.39 -13.99 2.22
CA LEU A 572 -1.98 -13.77 0.84
C LEU A 572 -0.70 -12.93 0.73
N ASN A 573 -0.58 -11.88 1.54
CA ASN A 573 0.62 -11.05 1.63
C ASN A 573 1.88 -11.87 2.01
N GLN A 574 1.72 -12.89 2.86
CA GLN A 574 2.81 -13.78 3.26
C GLN A 574 3.15 -14.81 2.19
N LEU A 575 2.15 -15.34 1.48
CA LEU A 575 2.39 -16.30 0.39
C LEU A 575 3.02 -15.63 -0.83
N GLY A 576 2.65 -14.38 -1.10
CA GLY A 576 3.03 -13.64 -2.29
C GLY A 576 2.21 -14.08 -3.50
N VAL A 577 1.43 -13.15 -4.06
CA VAL A 577 0.57 -13.48 -5.21
C VAL A 577 1.31 -13.37 -6.55
N PHE A 578 2.42 -12.63 -6.62
CA PHE A 578 3.19 -12.44 -7.84
C PHE A 578 4.36 -13.44 -7.95
N ASP A 579 4.52 -14.06 -9.12
CA ASP A 579 5.69 -14.87 -9.47
C ASP A 579 6.44 -14.18 -10.62
N ASP A 580 7.68 -13.77 -10.38
CA ASP A 580 8.53 -13.08 -11.35
C ASP A 580 9.12 -14.00 -12.43
N LYS A 581 8.93 -15.31 -12.30
CA LYS A 581 9.40 -16.33 -13.25
C LYS A 581 8.27 -16.91 -14.10
N GLU A 582 7.04 -16.48 -13.86
CA GLU A 582 5.86 -16.99 -14.56
C GLU A 582 5.96 -16.76 -16.08
N GLN A 583 5.67 -17.80 -16.86
CA GLN A 583 5.53 -17.69 -18.31
C GLN A 583 4.07 -17.38 -18.68
N VAL A 584 3.80 -16.13 -19.05
CA VAL A 584 2.42 -15.65 -19.25
C VAL A 584 1.75 -16.23 -20.50
N GLY A 585 2.53 -16.67 -21.50
CA GLY A 585 2.01 -17.38 -22.68
C GLY A 585 1.25 -16.51 -23.68
N ILE A 586 1.46 -15.19 -23.67
CA ILE A 586 0.87 -14.25 -24.64
C ILE A 586 1.97 -13.49 -25.40
N LEU A 587 1.66 -13.09 -26.64
CA LEU A 587 2.55 -12.24 -27.42
C LEU A 587 2.48 -10.79 -26.90
N GLY A 588 3.65 -10.21 -26.64
CA GLY A 588 3.80 -8.80 -26.27
C GLY A 588 3.83 -7.86 -27.47
N GLY A 589 4.33 -6.64 -27.24
CA GLY A 589 4.50 -5.61 -28.26
C GLY A 589 3.46 -4.50 -28.22
N LEU A 590 2.67 -4.40 -27.15
CA LEU A 590 1.85 -3.20 -26.90
C LEU A 590 2.64 -2.24 -26.03
N HIS A 591 2.81 -1.01 -26.52
CA HIS A 591 3.50 0.04 -25.78
C HIS A 591 2.65 0.56 -24.64
N ARG A 592 3.32 0.91 -23.54
CA ARG A 592 2.70 1.61 -22.42
C ARG A 592 2.31 3.02 -22.82
N GLU A 593 1.10 3.42 -22.44
CA GLU A 593 0.68 4.80 -22.57
C GLU A 593 1.22 5.61 -21.39
N HIS A 594 1.96 6.67 -21.70
CA HIS A 594 2.53 7.61 -20.73
C HIS A 594 1.71 8.90 -20.69
N GLN A 595 1.50 9.43 -19.49
CA GLN A 595 0.87 10.75 -19.35
C GLN A 595 1.82 11.84 -19.86
N PRO A 596 1.30 12.94 -20.42
CA PRO A 596 2.15 14.05 -20.86
C PRO A 596 2.87 14.70 -19.66
N LYS A 597 4.06 15.23 -19.89
CA LYS A 597 4.90 15.86 -18.87
C LYS A 597 5.48 17.18 -19.37
N VAL A 598 5.51 18.20 -18.51
CA VAL A 598 6.17 19.48 -18.80
C VAL A 598 7.67 19.26 -19.04
N ALA A 599 8.37 20.08 -19.84
CA ALA A 599 9.80 19.90 -20.11
C ALA A 599 10.69 20.32 -18.92
N GLY A 600 11.81 19.61 -18.68
CA GLY A 600 12.67 19.78 -17.50
C GLY A 600 13.08 21.23 -17.16
N ALA A 601 13.55 21.98 -18.17
CA ALA A 601 13.99 23.37 -17.98
C ALA A 601 12.87 24.33 -17.53
N GLU A 602 11.62 24.03 -17.87
CA GLU A 602 10.46 24.83 -17.45
C GLU A 602 10.03 24.50 -16.01
N ARG A 603 10.25 23.25 -15.56
CA ARG A 603 9.81 22.76 -14.23
C ARG A 603 10.53 23.45 -13.07
N ALA A 604 11.82 23.76 -13.22
CA ALA A 604 12.70 24.19 -12.14
C ALA A 604 12.35 25.56 -11.52
N HIS A 605 11.45 26.33 -12.15
CA HIS A 605 11.17 27.73 -11.79
C HIS A 605 9.69 28.01 -11.49
N ASN A 606 8.86 26.98 -11.35
CA ASN A 606 7.47 27.16 -10.97
C ASN A 606 6.93 25.96 -10.17
N TYR A 607 5.71 26.15 -9.65
CA TYR A 607 4.95 25.15 -8.90
C TYR A 607 3.77 24.58 -9.69
N GLU A 608 3.78 24.72 -11.03
CA GLU A 608 2.76 24.10 -11.87
C GLU A 608 2.88 22.58 -11.84
N GLU A 609 1.75 21.89 -11.99
CA GLU A 609 1.73 20.43 -11.98
C GLU A 609 2.56 19.88 -13.17
N ILE A 610 3.57 19.07 -12.87
CA ILE A 610 4.55 18.61 -13.88
C ILE A 610 3.98 17.49 -14.74
N GLU A 611 3.29 16.57 -14.08
CA GLU A 611 2.64 15.42 -14.69
C GLU A 611 1.23 15.83 -15.08
N LEU A 612 0.94 15.93 -16.38
CA LEU A 612 -0.34 16.42 -16.89
C LEU A 612 -1.39 15.30 -16.99
N ALA A 613 -2.67 15.68 -17.07
CA ALA A 613 -3.76 14.73 -17.17
C ALA A 613 -3.65 13.87 -18.44
N MET A 614 -3.78 12.55 -18.27
CA MET A 614 -3.87 11.61 -19.40
C MET A 614 -5.28 11.70 -20.02
N PRO A 615 -5.40 11.95 -21.34
CA PRO A 615 -6.69 11.93 -22.03
C PRO A 615 -7.43 10.60 -21.82
N GLU A 616 -8.75 10.66 -21.63
CA GLU A 616 -9.59 9.47 -21.41
C GLU A 616 -9.45 8.40 -22.51
N SER A 617 -9.37 8.82 -23.77
CA SER A 617 -9.16 7.88 -24.89
C SER A 617 -7.80 7.16 -24.82
N GLN A 618 -6.78 7.81 -24.26
CA GLN A 618 -5.47 7.22 -24.00
C GLN A 618 -5.54 6.26 -22.81
N ALA A 619 -6.24 6.66 -21.74
CA ALA A 619 -6.47 5.81 -20.57
C ALA A 619 -7.22 4.51 -20.93
N VAL A 620 -8.19 4.57 -21.86
CA VAL A 620 -8.88 3.38 -22.36
C VAL A 620 -7.93 2.42 -23.07
N ARG A 621 -7.06 2.92 -23.98
CA ARG A 621 -6.06 2.08 -24.66
C ARG A 621 -5.08 1.44 -23.69
N GLU A 622 -4.68 2.16 -22.64
CA GLU A 622 -3.84 1.62 -21.57
C GLU A 622 -4.57 0.55 -20.76
N ALA A 623 -5.84 0.79 -20.42
CA ALA A 623 -6.68 -0.17 -19.72
C ALA A 623 -6.92 -1.45 -20.53
N GLU A 624 -6.99 -1.36 -21.86
CA GLU A 624 -7.12 -2.53 -22.75
C GLU A 624 -5.95 -3.52 -22.65
N ARG A 625 -4.76 -3.06 -22.24
CA ARG A 625 -3.58 -3.90 -22.03
C ARG A 625 -3.71 -4.79 -20.79
N CYS A 626 -4.61 -4.49 -19.86
CA CYS A 626 -4.77 -5.24 -18.62
C CYS A 626 -5.20 -6.69 -18.87
N LEU A 627 -4.48 -7.65 -18.26
CA LEU A 627 -4.71 -9.08 -18.42
C LEU A 627 -5.78 -9.67 -17.48
N ARG A 628 -6.38 -8.82 -16.64
CA ARG A 628 -7.41 -9.21 -15.65
C ARG A 628 -6.96 -10.42 -14.81
N CYS A 629 -5.85 -10.22 -14.08
CA CYS A 629 -5.08 -11.26 -13.38
C CYS A 629 -5.72 -11.78 -12.08
N TYR A 630 -7.05 -11.81 -12.01
CA TYR A 630 -7.74 -12.32 -10.82
C TYR A 630 -7.37 -13.79 -10.55
N ARG A 631 -7.30 -14.13 -9.27
CA ARG A 631 -6.99 -15.45 -8.72
C ARG A 631 -7.87 -15.67 -7.49
N VAL A 632 -8.20 -16.92 -7.18
CA VAL A 632 -8.99 -17.28 -5.98
C VAL A 632 -8.17 -18.16 -5.08
N ALA A 633 -8.14 -17.80 -3.80
CA ALA A 633 -7.62 -18.62 -2.72
C ALA A 633 -8.77 -19.09 -1.83
N MET A 634 -8.65 -20.30 -1.28
CA MET A 634 -9.58 -20.89 -0.33
C MET A 634 -8.84 -21.60 0.79
N VAL A 635 -9.27 -21.37 2.03
CA VAL A 635 -8.85 -22.10 3.22
C VAL A 635 -9.99 -23.01 3.68
N ALA A 636 -9.67 -24.28 3.97
CA ALA A 636 -10.55 -25.20 4.67
C ALA A 636 -10.19 -25.22 6.16
N ILE A 637 -11.20 -25.08 7.03
CA ILE A 637 -11.03 -25.07 8.48
C ILE A 637 -11.53 -26.41 9.05
N SER A 638 -10.64 -27.13 9.74
CA SER A 638 -10.90 -28.46 10.31
C SER A 638 -11.79 -28.44 11.55
#